data_AF-A0A917ZXU2-F1
#
_entry.id   AF-A0A917ZXU2-F1
#
_cell.length_a   1.000
_cell.length_b   1.000
_cell.length_c   1.000
_cell.angle_alpha   90.00
_cell.angle_beta   90.00
_cell.angle_gamma   90.00
#
_symmetry.space_group_name_H-M   'P 1'
#
loop_
_entity.id
_entity.type
_entity.pdbx_description
1 polymer ?
#
loop_
_entity_poly.entity_id
_entity_poly.type
_entity_poly.pdbx_seq_one_letter_code
_entity_poly.pdbx_strand_id
1 'polypeptide(L)'
;MHPIPRSRPLRLLCLLALAVTPWLAAPSATGTAAAAAPASPPVTIPAFAQWSAGSTPYGFTARSRIVVDSAATRHLNGTARQFAADLRELTGRTVTVTAGPRSSARKGDIFLTLASGRPAEGYQLDSSRVLTITGSTSDGVFYGTRSVLQLLHPSRTIPGGTATDAPVTAERSLMIDMAREFYSMSWLKDRVREMAYLKLNTLHLHLTDDQNFRIESDSHPELVSAQHYSKAQIRNLVKFAARHHIDVIPEIDLPGHMSRATAAHPELQLKAADGTVEKGALDLSKPAAYDLTRDLLEEYLPFFPGKDFHLGADEWVPESRIGNFPQLDAYATAHWGQGAKARDVMYAYLDWADEIVRSHGKTMRIWNDQLFPGYQIALDSQIIVDHWTHKTGFKTPQELLADGHKLVNSNWQKLYYSPLYIHSDPAAIYEKFTVSSFMGDQTATPVSGTQYSIWGEVPAGLENENQIAYGTHNSLRSFTQLAWGSQKPVATYDEFVAAINQVGWAPGYAGTDQPWDGVPKATTTMTTDPGHPASNVVDGRIGTSMRASAPSSGSVLKLDLGKPGPLGAVTLRAGAPLDCAVLERSVDGKTWTGIGTVTGQSLVQALVPDSPQARYVRLRITCNKAGALSIAEFRATPQGSAAGALSSSLPAYDGHPLANAVDSDPATFFWGGRSPEQDDYLAIDLGTAKPVSTVKLLMGVPSAPTDYLAHFALETSSDGVTWQQIGEYTDQSEVQATAPAGTTARYVRCRVTAGQGSWMALREFSVQ
;
A
#
# COMPACT_ATOMS: atom_id res chain seq x y z
N MET A 1 -11.54 60.73 -81.08
CA MET A 1 -11.54 62.20 -81.24
C MET A 1 -12.11 62.82 -79.97
N HIS A 2 -11.26 63.36 -79.10
CA HIS A 2 -11.37 64.68 -78.46
C HIS A 2 -10.13 64.87 -77.57
N PRO A 3 -9.46 66.05 -77.56
CA PRO A 3 -8.05 66.14 -77.22
C PRO A 3 -7.74 66.82 -75.87
N ILE A 4 -6.54 66.52 -75.39
CA ILE A 4 -5.77 67.17 -74.32
C ILE A 4 -5.20 68.53 -74.83
N PRO A 5 -4.92 69.49 -73.93
CA PRO A 5 -3.57 70.12 -73.86
C PRO A 5 -3.10 70.27 -72.39
N ARG A 6 -1.86 70.02 -71.92
CA ARG A 6 -0.45 70.37 -72.24
C ARG A 6 0.00 71.82 -72.00
N SER A 7 0.90 71.98 -71.01
CA SER A 7 2.14 72.82 -71.00
C SER A 7 3.00 72.37 -69.77
N ARG A 8 4.23 71.81 -69.83
CA ARG A 8 5.60 72.22 -70.29
C ARG A 8 6.23 73.38 -69.46
N PRO A 9 7.58 73.53 -69.31
CA PRO A 9 8.72 72.68 -69.77
C PRO A 9 9.99 72.55 -68.85
N LEU A 10 10.95 71.70 -69.31
CA LEU A 10 12.46 71.66 -69.22
C LEU A 10 13.19 71.78 -67.85
N ARG A 11 13.98 70.80 -67.35
CA ARG A 11 15.26 70.13 -67.73
C ARG A 11 16.57 70.90 -67.44
N LEU A 12 17.39 70.41 -66.50
CA LEU A 12 18.86 70.27 -66.62
C LEU A 12 19.41 69.25 -65.58
N LEU A 13 20.46 68.51 -65.98
CA LEU A 13 21.20 67.47 -65.23
C LEU A 13 22.33 68.08 -64.36
N CYS A 14 22.60 67.53 -63.16
CA CYS A 14 23.83 66.78 -62.80
C CYS A 14 24.07 66.64 -61.27
N LEU A 15 24.39 65.40 -60.86
CA LEU A 15 25.32 64.91 -59.81
C LEU A 15 25.08 65.18 -58.30
N LEU A 16 24.82 64.06 -57.61
CA LEU A 16 25.28 63.58 -56.28
C LEU A 16 25.64 64.60 -55.17
N ALA A 17 24.86 64.57 -54.08
CA ALA A 17 25.32 64.83 -52.71
C ALA A 17 24.42 64.09 -51.70
N LEU A 18 25.06 63.54 -50.65
CA LEU A 18 24.44 62.82 -49.53
C LEU A 18 23.31 63.62 -48.87
N ALA A 19 22.15 62.99 -48.70
CA ALA A 19 21.05 63.55 -47.93
C ALA A 19 20.98 62.92 -46.53
N VAL A 20 21.47 63.67 -45.54
CA VAL A 20 20.99 63.61 -44.17
C VAL A 20 19.52 64.03 -44.19
N THR A 21 18.63 63.19 -43.67
CA THR A 21 17.22 63.56 -43.46
C THR A 21 16.77 63.24 -42.03
N PRO A 22 15.79 64.01 -41.53
CA PRO A 22 15.74 64.46 -40.15
C PRO A 22 14.92 63.55 -39.25
N TRP A 23 15.15 63.67 -37.94
CA TRP A 23 14.36 63.07 -36.87
C TRP A 23 12.88 63.48 -36.99
N LEU A 24 12.03 62.52 -37.36
CA LEU A 24 10.60 62.54 -37.14
C LEU A 24 10.29 61.54 -36.03
N ALA A 25 9.61 62.01 -34.99
CA ALA A 25 9.24 61.23 -33.81
C ALA A 25 8.43 59.98 -34.23
N ALA A 26 8.90 58.81 -33.78
CA ALA A 26 8.22 57.55 -34.02
C ALA A 26 6.87 57.52 -33.27
N PRO A 27 5.80 56.96 -33.89
CA PRO A 27 4.56 56.71 -33.18
C PRO A 27 4.81 55.67 -32.09
N SER A 28 4.38 55.97 -30.87
CA SER A 28 4.40 55.07 -29.72
C SER A 28 3.64 53.80 -30.06
N ALA A 29 4.37 52.72 -30.36
CA ALA A 29 3.80 51.39 -30.44
C ALA A 29 3.31 51.02 -29.03
N THR A 30 2.00 51.06 -28.82
CA THR A 30 1.36 50.41 -27.68
C THR A 30 1.70 48.93 -27.78
N GLY A 31 2.68 48.48 -27.00
CA GLY A 31 3.00 47.07 -26.89
C GLY A 31 1.76 46.32 -26.43
N THR A 32 1.21 45.49 -27.30
CA THR A 32 0.36 44.39 -26.88
C THR A 32 1.20 43.55 -25.94
N ALA A 33 0.93 43.66 -24.63
CA ALA A 33 1.49 42.75 -23.65
C ALA A 33 1.26 41.33 -24.15
N ALA A 34 2.33 40.60 -24.41
CA ALA A 34 2.24 39.18 -24.69
C ALA A 34 1.37 38.56 -23.60
N ALA A 35 0.29 37.89 -23.97
CA ALA A 35 -0.52 37.15 -23.02
C ALA A 35 0.42 36.26 -22.22
N ALA A 36 0.49 36.48 -20.91
CA ALA A 36 1.30 35.65 -20.02
C ALA A 36 0.93 34.19 -20.30
N ALA A 37 1.94 33.34 -20.50
CA ALA A 37 1.71 31.91 -20.65
C ALA A 37 0.79 31.43 -19.52
N PRO A 38 -0.23 30.60 -19.78
CA PRO A 38 -1.11 30.11 -18.73
C PRO A 38 -0.23 29.47 -17.64
N ALA A 39 -0.40 29.91 -16.40
CA ALA A 39 0.39 29.40 -15.29
C ALA A 39 0.23 27.88 -15.21
N SER A 40 1.34 27.17 -15.04
CA SER A 40 1.34 25.70 -14.94
C SER A 40 0.35 25.21 -13.88
N PRO A 41 -0.35 24.09 -14.10
CA PRO A 41 -1.25 23.51 -13.12
C PRO A 41 -0.54 23.28 -11.79
N PRO A 42 -1.19 23.52 -10.65
CA PRO A 42 -0.61 23.18 -9.37
C PRO A 42 -0.50 21.66 -9.21
N VAL A 43 0.56 21.22 -8.54
CA VAL A 43 0.94 19.80 -8.48
C VAL A 43 0.01 19.01 -7.58
N THR A 44 -0.60 17.97 -8.15
CA THR A 44 -1.40 16.94 -7.47
C THR A 44 -1.10 15.58 -8.11
N ILE A 45 -1.31 14.49 -7.37
CA ILE A 45 -1.21 13.11 -7.84
C ILE A 45 -2.48 12.36 -7.39
N PRO A 46 -3.35 11.93 -8.31
CA PRO A 46 -3.29 12.18 -9.75
C PRO A 46 -3.41 13.67 -10.11
N ALA A 47 -2.76 14.08 -11.20
CA ALA A 47 -2.84 15.44 -11.72
C ALA A 47 -4.25 15.78 -12.20
N PHE A 48 -4.65 17.05 -12.14
CA PHE A 48 -5.94 17.49 -12.66
C PHE A 48 -6.06 17.24 -14.17
N ALA A 49 -7.19 16.66 -14.60
CA ALA A 49 -7.48 16.49 -16.03
C ALA A 49 -7.56 17.83 -16.78
N GLN A 50 -8.12 18.88 -16.15
CA GLN A 50 -8.19 20.22 -16.71
C GLN A 50 -7.88 21.28 -15.65
N TRP A 51 -7.13 22.31 -16.03
CA TRP A 51 -6.82 23.47 -15.19
C TRP A 51 -6.92 24.77 -15.99
N SER A 52 -7.54 25.78 -15.37
CA SER A 52 -7.57 27.16 -15.87
C SER A 52 -7.09 28.11 -14.78
N ALA A 53 -5.99 28.83 -15.05
CA ALA A 53 -5.37 29.73 -14.07
C ALA A 53 -6.24 30.97 -13.82
N GLY A 54 -6.36 31.35 -12.54
CA GLY A 54 -7.04 32.54 -12.07
C GLY A 54 -6.09 33.49 -11.34
N SER A 55 -6.44 34.77 -11.26
CA SER A 55 -5.57 35.81 -10.70
C SER A 55 -5.57 35.90 -9.17
N THR A 56 -6.56 35.30 -8.49
CA THR A 56 -6.73 35.43 -7.04
C THR A 56 -6.45 34.10 -6.33
N PRO A 57 -5.35 33.97 -5.56
CA PRO A 57 -5.07 32.75 -4.82
C PRO A 57 -6.01 32.58 -3.62
N TYR A 58 -6.21 31.33 -3.22
CA TYR A 58 -6.85 30.96 -1.97
C TYR A 58 -5.81 30.91 -0.84
N GLY A 59 -6.19 31.35 0.36
CA GLY A 59 -5.33 31.29 1.55
C GLY A 59 -6.04 30.58 2.71
N PHE A 60 -5.44 29.50 3.20
CA PHE A 60 -5.88 28.80 4.39
C PHE A 60 -5.33 29.47 5.65
N THR A 61 -6.19 29.81 6.61
CA THR A 61 -5.86 30.63 7.78
C THR A 61 -6.36 30.00 9.07
N ALA A 62 -5.98 30.58 10.22
CA ALA A 62 -6.49 30.14 11.52
C ALA A 62 -8.01 30.37 11.70
N ARG A 63 -8.66 31.14 10.81
CA ARG A 63 -10.10 31.41 10.84
C ARG A 63 -10.88 30.64 9.77
N SER A 64 -10.19 29.82 8.98
CA SER A 64 -10.80 29.02 7.93
C SER A 64 -11.79 28.02 8.51
N ARG A 65 -12.95 27.89 7.87
CA ARG A 65 -13.99 26.91 8.19
C ARG A 65 -14.31 26.07 6.96
N ILE A 66 -14.90 24.90 7.19
CA ILE A 66 -15.60 24.16 6.14
C ILE A 66 -17.08 24.51 6.24
N VAL A 67 -17.64 25.06 5.17
CA VAL A 67 -19.06 25.39 5.03
C VAL A 67 -19.68 24.38 4.07
N VAL A 68 -20.57 23.54 4.57
CA VAL A 68 -21.34 22.59 3.76
C VAL A 68 -22.61 23.27 3.29
N ASP A 69 -22.91 23.19 2.00
CA ASP A 69 -24.17 23.66 1.45
C ASP A 69 -25.35 23.06 2.22
N SER A 70 -26.25 23.91 2.73
CA SER A 70 -27.43 23.47 3.49
C SER A 70 -28.24 22.40 2.75
N ALA A 71 -28.34 22.50 1.42
CA ALA A 71 -29.04 21.52 0.58
C ALA A 71 -28.31 20.17 0.48
N ALA A 72 -27.00 20.12 0.71
CA ALA A 72 -26.16 18.92 0.56
C ALA A 72 -25.73 18.30 1.89
N THR A 73 -26.12 18.88 3.04
CA THR A 73 -25.70 18.43 4.39
C THR A 73 -25.93 16.94 4.65
N ARG A 74 -27.06 16.38 4.19
CA ARG A 74 -27.38 14.95 4.34
C ARG A 74 -26.29 14.05 3.75
N HIS A 75 -25.70 14.45 2.63
CA HIS A 75 -24.72 13.66 1.88
C HIS A 75 -23.27 14.03 2.23
N LEU A 76 -22.99 15.29 2.53
CA LEU A 76 -21.61 15.79 2.65
C LEU A 76 -21.11 15.95 4.09
N ASN A 77 -21.96 15.84 5.11
CA ASN A 77 -21.52 16.01 6.50
C ASN A 77 -20.45 14.99 6.95
N GLY A 78 -20.52 13.75 6.45
CA GLY A 78 -19.48 12.73 6.69
C GLY A 78 -18.14 13.15 6.09
N THR A 79 -18.13 13.43 4.78
CA THR A 79 -16.98 13.92 4.02
C THR A 79 -16.37 15.19 4.63
N ALA A 80 -17.20 16.15 5.05
CA ALA A 80 -16.74 17.40 5.67
C ALA A 80 -16.04 17.18 7.01
N ARG A 81 -16.55 16.27 7.85
CA ARG A 81 -15.92 15.92 9.13
C ARG A 81 -14.61 15.17 8.93
N GLN A 82 -14.55 14.23 7.99
CA GLN A 82 -13.30 13.54 7.65
C GLN A 82 -12.26 14.54 7.14
N PHE A 83 -12.65 15.42 6.22
CA PHE A 83 -11.75 16.45 5.70
C PHE A 83 -11.26 17.42 6.79
N ALA A 84 -12.11 17.78 7.75
CA ALA A 84 -11.70 18.58 8.90
C ALA A 84 -10.66 17.86 9.78
N ALA A 85 -10.82 16.55 9.99
CA ALA A 85 -9.85 15.71 10.71
C ALA A 85 -8.51 15.65 9.94
N ASP A 86 -8.54 15.42 8.63
CA ASP A 86 -7.33 15.38 7.81
C ASP A 86 -6.60 16.73 7.79
N LEU A 87 -7.32 17.86 7.75
CA LEU A 87 -6.73 19.19 7.88
C LEU A 87 -6.12 19.41 9.28
N ARG A 88 -6.69 18.83 10.33
CA ARG A 88 -6.09 18.86 11.66
C ARG A 88 -4.77 18.11 11.68
N GLU A 89 -4.72 16.90 11.13
CA GLU A 89 -3.47 16.12 11.01
C GLU A 89 -2.42 16.85 10.17
N LEU A 90 -2.83 17.43 9.04
CA LEU A 90 -1.92 18.12 8.12
C LEU A 90 -1.40 19.48 8.64
N THR A 91 -2.20 20.16 9.45
CA THR A 91 -1.93 21.56 9.81
C THR A 91 -1.80 21.84 11.30
N GLY A 92 -2.09 20.85 12.15
CA GLY A 92 -2.20 20.98 13.60
C GLY A 92 -3.43 21.79 14.06
N ARG A 93 -4.37 22.12 13.15
CA ARG A 93 -5.47 23.05 13.44
C ARG A 93 -6.83 22.37 13.36
N THR A 94 -7.64 22.60 14.38
CA THR A 94 -9.05 22.21 14.37
C THR A 94 -9.84 23.14 13.44
N VAL A 95 -10.46 22.56 12.41
CA VAL A 95 -11.29 23.29 11.44
C VAL A 95 -12.77 23.06 11.76
N THR A 96 -13.52 24.12 11.99
CA THR A 96 -14.96 24.01 12.26
C THR A 96 -15.72 23.68 10.98
N VAL A 97 -16.61 22.67 11.06
CA VAL A 97 -17.59 22.37 10.03
C VAL A 97 -18.91 23.05 10.38
N THR A 98 -19.48 23.80 9.44
CA THR A 98 -20.79 24.47 9.59
C THR A 98 -21.64 24.25 8.34
N ALA A 99 -22.95 24.42 8.46
CA ALA A 99 -23.89 24.38 7.34
C ALA A 99 -24.36 25.79 6.98
N GLY A 100 -24.48 26.08 5.69
CA GLY A 100 -25.01 27.36 5.23
C GLY A 100 -25.01 27.48 3.70
N PRO A 101 -25.73 28.46 3.14
CA PRO A 101 -25.67 28.74 1.71
C PRO A 101 -24.28 29.27 1.32
N ARG A 102 -23.93 29.23 0.02
CA ARG A 102 -22.66 29.76 -0.50
C ARG A 102 -22.37 31.21 -0.07
N SER A 103 -23.40 32.04 0.08
CA SER A 103 -23.30 33.44 0.53
C SER A 103 -22.82 33.60 1.98
N SER A 104 -22.91 32.55 2.80
CA SER A 104 -22.40 32.54 4.18
C SER A 104 -20.91 32.24 4.29
N ALA A 105 -20.30 31.70 3.23
CA ALA A 105 -18.87 31.42 3.16
C ALA A 105 -18.06 32.71 2.93
N ARG A 106 -17.06 32.90 3.79
CA ARG A 106 -16.23 34.12 3.86
C ARG A 106 -14.85 33.84 3.30
N LYS A 107 -14.06 34.91 3.09
CA LYS A 107 -12.66 34.78 2.65
C LYS A 107 -11.91 33.79 3.54
N GLY A 108 -11.28 32.79 2.93
CA GLY A 108 -10.53 31.73 3.61
C GLY A 108 -11.37 30.51 4.01
N ASP A 109 -12.69 30.51 3.81
CA ASP A 109 -13.51 29.30 3.99
C ASP A 109 -13.38 28.36 2.78
N ILE A 110 -13.67 27.08 3.04
CA ILE A 110 -13.86 26.04 2.04
C ILE A 110 -15.35 25.72 1.97
N PHE A 111 -15.95 25.79 0.79
CA PHE A 111 -17.36 25.48 0.56
C PHE A 111 -17.51 24.15 -0.16
N LEU A 112 -18.35 23.26 0.37
CA LEU A 112 -18.63 21.93 -0.22
C LEU A 112 -20.08 21.88 -0.69
N THR A 113 -20.32 21.51 -1.95
CA THR A 113 -21.67 21.42 -2.52
C THR A 113 -21.80 20.30 -3.56
N LEU A 114 -23.04 19.99 -3.93
CA LEU A 114 -23.38 19.02 -4.95
C LEU A 114 -24.08 19.69 -6.14
N ALA A 115 -23.67 19.33 -7.35
CA ALA A 115 -24.35 19.71 -8.58
C ALA A 115 -24.23 18.59 -9.62
N SER A 116 -25.31 18.36 -10.37
CA SER A 116 -25.35 17.38 -11.46
C SER A 116 -24.43 17.76 -12.63
N GLY A 117 -24.23 16.81 -13.56
CA GLY A 117 -23.48 17.04 -14.80
C GLY A 117 -22.01 16.62 -14.74
N ARG A 118 -21.60 15.84 -13.73
CA ARG A 118 -20.26 15.24 -13.61
C ARG A 118 -20.38 13.72 -13.40
N PRO A 119 -19.33 12.95 -13.75
CA PRO A 119 -19.22 11.55 -13.30
C PRO A 119 -19.33 11.44 -11.78
N ALA A 120 -19.68 10.26 -11.26
CA ALA A 120 -19.90 10.07 -9.82
C ALA A 120 -18.68 10.48 -8.98
N GLU A 121 -17.49 10.01 -9.37
CA GLU A 121 -16.21 10.33 -8.74
C GLU A 121 -15.60 11.67 -9.22
N GLY A 122 -16.29 12.38 -10.12
CA GLY A 122 -15.82 13.63 -10.72
C GLY A 122 -16.11 14.86 -9.88
N TYR A 123 -15.22 15.85 -9.93
CA TYR A 123 -15.35 17.11 -9.20
C TYR A 123 -14.81 18.31 -9.95
N GLN A 124 -15.25 19.49 -9.51
CA GLN A 124 -14.69 20.79 -9.86
C GLN A 124 -14.19 21.48 -8.59
N LEU A 125 -13.00 22.05 -8.68
CA LEU A 125 -12.36 22.85 -7.66
C LEU A 125 -12.23 24.30 -8.15
N ASP A 126 -12.89 25.25 -7.49
CA ASP A 126 -12.73 26.68 -7.76
C ASP A 126 -11.93 27.33 -6.63
N SER A 127 -10.66 27.65 -6.91
CA SER A 127 -9.73 28.28 -5.97
C SER A 127 -9.73 29.80 -6.16
N SER A 128 -10.28 30.51 -5.18
CA SER A 128 -10.31 31.98 -5.13
C SER A 128 -10.35 32.44 -3.66
N ARG A 129 -10.99 33.58 -3.36
CA ARG A 129 -11.17 34.04 -1.97
C ARG A 129 -11.87 33.01 -1.07
N VAL A 130 -12.77 32.21 -1.64
CA VAL A 130 -13.37 31.02 -1.04
C VAL A 130 -13.03 29.87 -1.95
N LEU A 131 -12.55 28.76 -1.41
CA LEU A 131 -12.30 27.55 -2.18
C LEU A 131 -13.60 26.76 -2.26
N THR A 132 -14.10 26.45 -3.46
CA THR A 132 -15.34 25.69 -3.63
C THR A 132 -15.05 24.32 -4.25
N ILE A 133 -15.60 23.26 -3.66
CA ILE A 133 -15.54 21.89 -4.19
C ILE A 133 -16.96 21.46 -4.56
N THR A 134 -17.16 21.09 -5.82
CA THR A 134 -18.45 20.66 -6.35
C THR A 134 -18.32 19.27 -6.98
N GLY A 135 -19.07 18.29 -6.48
CA GLY A 135 -19.18 16.95 -7.07
C GLY A 135 -20.63 16.64 -7.47
N SER A 136 -20.84 15.54 -8.21
CA SER A 136 -22.21 15.00 -8.43
C SER A 136 -22.64 14.00 -7.35
N THR A 137 -21.69 13.35 -6.68
CA THR A 137 -21.91 12.55 -5.46
C THR A 137 -20.96 13.00 -4.34
N SER A 138 -21.10 12.39 -3.16
CA SER A 138 -20.14 12.56 -2.06
C SER A 138 -18.73 12.10 -2.43
N ASP A 139 -18.56 11.12 -3.34
CA ASP A 139 -17.27 10.59 -3.75
C ASP A 139 -16.47 11.63 -4.54
N GLY A 140 -17.12 12.29 -5.50
CA GLY A 140 -16.51 13.42 -6.21
C GLY A 140 -16.07 14.53 -5.25
N VAL A 141 -16.93 14.95 -4.32
CA VAL A 141 -16.53 15.96 -3.31
C VAL A 141 -15.37 15.46 -2.46
N PHE A 142 -15.40 14.20 -2.01
CA PHE A 142 -14.31 13.59 -1.24
C PHE A 142 -12.99 13.63 -2.00
N TYR A 143 -12.94 13.21 -3.27
CA TYR A 143 -11.72 13.29 -4.07
C TYR A 143 -11.25 14.72 -4.32
N GLY A 144 -12.16 15.67 -4.45
CA GLY A 144 -11.82 17.09 -4.45
C GLY A 144 -11.12 17.52 -3.15
N THR A 145 -11.55 17.03 -1.99
CA THR A 145 -10.84 17.30 -0.72
C THR A 145 -9.44 16.73 -0.69
N ARG A 146 -9.18 15.57 -1.34
CA ARG A 146 -7.84 14.97 -1.42
C ARG A 146 -6.88 15.88 -2.16
N SER A 147 -7.30 16.41 -3.31
CA SER A 147 -6.50 17.40 -4.05
C SER A 147 -6.22 18.66 -3.22
N VAL A 148 -7.18 19.14 -2.42
CA VAL A 148 -6.94 20.29 -1.53
C VAL A 148 -5.91 19.97 -0.45
N LEU A 149 -5.96 18.78 0.15
CA LEU A 149 -4.95 18.34 1.12
C LEU A 149 -3.55 18.32 0.49
N GLN A 150 -3.41 17.77 -0.71
CA GLN A 150 -2.14 17.74 -1.45
C GLN A 150 -1.59 19.15 -1.72
N LEU A 151 -2.46 20.07 -2.11
CA LEU A 151 -2.08 21.47 -2.35
C LEU A 151 -1.73 22.23 -1.07
N LEU A 152 -2.32 21.84 0.06
CA LEU A 152 -2.05 22.43 1.37
C LEU A 152 -0.87 21.78 2.10
N HIS A 153 -0.39 20.63 1.65
CA HIS A 153 0.74 19.93 2.25
C HIS A 153 2.02 20.77 2.22
N PRO A 154 2.48 21.30 1.06
CA PRO A 154 3.69 22.12 1.00
C PRO A 154 3.46 23.62 1.32
N SER A 155 2.21 24.09 1.36
CA SER A 155 1.89 25.53 1.40
C SER A 155 0.56 25.80 2.08
N ARG A 156 0.38 26.98 2.69
CA ARG A 156 -0.95 27.43 3.18
C ARG A 156 -1.71 28.29 2.17
N THR A 157 -1.19 28.41 0.96
CA THR A 157 -1.77 29.16 -0.15
C THR A 157 -1.90 28.24 -1.36
N ILE A 158 -3.07 28.26 -1.99
CA ILE A 158 -3.35 27.52 -3.22
C ILE A 158 -3.46 28.51 -4.38
N PRO A 159 -2.81 28.26 -5.53
CA PRO A 159 -2.96 29.09 -6.72
C PRO A 159 -4.43 29.31 -7.10
N GLY A 160 -4.73 30.50 -7.61
CA GLY A 160 -6.07 30.83 -8.07
C GLY A 160 -6.38 30.12 -9.38
N GLY A 161 -7.63 29.66 -9.56
CA GLY A 161 -8.06 29.00 -10.79
C GLY A 161 -9.14 27.96 -10.58
N THR A 162 -9.56 27.35 -11.68
CA THR A 162 -10.55 26.28 -11.70
C THR A 162 -9.92 24.99 -12.22
N ALA A 163 -10.13 23.89 -11.51
CA ALA A 163 -9.80 22.55 -11.96
C ALA A 163 -11.08 21.71 -12.14
N THR A 164 -11.11 20.88 -13.18
CA THR A 164 -12.13 19.83 -13.36
C THR A 164 -11.43 18.50 -13.54
N ASP A 165 -11.92 17.47 -12.86
CA ASP A 165 -11.21 16.20 -12.76
C ASP A 165 -12.17 15.03 -12.50
N ALA A 166 -11.88 13.88 -13.11
CA ALA A 166 -12.62 12.63 -12.96
C ALA A 166 -11.74 11.45 -13.41
N PRO A 167 -11.88 10.25 -12.83
CA PRO A 167 -11.13 9.08 -13.26
C PRO A 167 -11.66 8.53 -14.59
N VAL A 168 -10.78 7.96 -15.41
CA VAL A 168 -11.16 7.22 -16.64
C VAL A 168 -11.37 5.72 -16.38
N THR A 169 -10.79 5.18 -15.31
CA THR A 169 -10.95 3.79 -14.89
C THR A 169 -11.79 3.73 -13.63
N ALA A 170 -12.88 2.95 -13.68
CA ALA A 170 -13.87 2.89 -12.61
C ALA A 170 -13.30 2.27 -11.33
N GLU A 171 -12.55 1.18 -11.44
CA GLU A 171 -11.94 0.50 -10.29
C GLU A 171 -10.41 0.68 -10.28
N ARG A 172 -9.89 1.11 -9.12
CA ARG A 172 -8.47 1.40 -8.90
C ARG A 172 -8.07 0.76 -7.58
N SER A 173 -7.52 -0.43 -7.67
CA SER A 173 -7.41 -1.36 -6.56
C SER A 173 -6.00 -1.44 -5.98
N LEU A 174 -5.92 -1.63 -4.67
CA LEU A 174 -4.74 -2.13 -3.96
C LEU A 174 -5.10 -3.48 -3.35
N MET A 175 -4.34 -4.52 -3.69
CA MET A 175 -4.42 -5.83 -3.06
C MET A 175 -3.29 -5.99 -2.04
N ILE A 176 -3.62 -6.58 -0.89
CA ILE A 176 -2.68 -6.87 0.19
C ILE A 176 -2.82 -8.35 0.59
N ASP A 177 -1.74 -9.10 0.45
CA ASP A 177 -1.58 -10.46 0.94
C ASP A 177 -1.38 -10.49 2.45
N MET A 178 -2.49 -10.67 3.15
CA MET A 178 -2.51 -10.76 4.59
C MET A 178 -2.34 -12.20 5.08
N ALA A 179 -2.28 -13.18 4.16
CA ALA A 179 -2.14 -14.60 4.46
C ALA A 179 -0.69 -14.93 4.82
N ARG A 180 0.26 -14.61 3.94
CA ARG A 180 1.68 -14.90 4.15
C ARG A 180 2.28 -14.00 5.22
N GLU A 181 2.01 -12.69 5.14
CA GLU A 181 2.49 -11.70 6.09
C GLU A 181 1.35 -11.19 6.97
N PHE A 182 1.62 -11.01 8.28
CA PHE A 182 0.64 -10.39 9.18
C PHE A 182 0.92 -8.89 9.30
N TYR A 183 -0.12 -8.08 9.16
CA TYR A 183 -0.06 -6.62 9.23
C TYR A 183 -0.88 -6.08 10.39
N SER A 184 -0.32 -5.12 11.12
CA SER A 184 -1.00 -4.43 12.20
C SER A 184 -2.22 -3.66 11.67
N MET A 185 -3.26 -3.55 12.51
CA MET A 185 -4.45 -2.77 12.18
C MET A 185 -4.17 -1.28 11.99
N SER A 186 -3.14 -0.74 12.64
CA SER A 186 -2.67 0.63 12.43
C SER A 186 -2.11 0.79 11.01
N TRP A 187 -1.24 -0.14 10.59
CA TRP A 187 -0.68 -0.11 9.24
C TRP A 187 -1.74 -0.28 8.15
N LEU A 188 -2.70 -1.20 8.32
CA LEU A 188 -3.79 -1.37 7.36
C LEU A 188 -4.65 -0.10 7.24
N LYS A 189 -4.91 0.60 8.35
CA LYS A 189 -5.59 1.91 8.32
C LYS A 189 -4.74 2.99 7.64
N ASP A 190 -3.43 2.96 7.83
CA ASP A 190 -2.49 3.85 7.14
C ASP A 190 -2.49 3.61 5.63
N ARG A 191 -2.55 2.35 5.17
CA ARG A 191 -2.75 2.01 3.76
C ARG A 191 -4.06 2.59 3.23
N VAL A 192 -5.17 2.43 3.95
CA VAL A 192 -6.46 3.03 3.57
C VAL A 192 -6.38 4.55 3.45
N ARG A 193 -5.69 5.23 4.37
CA ARG A 193 -5.47 6.70 4.28
C ARG A 193 -4.70 7.08 3.02
N GLU A 194 -3.63 6.35 2.72
CA GLU A 194 -2.81 6.57 1.53
C GLU A 194 -3.60 6.31 0.24
N MET A 195 -4.33 5.20 0.17
CA MET A 195 -5.23 4.88 -0.94
C MET A 195 -6.21 6.02 -1.21
N ALA A 196 -6.87 6.51 -0.16
CA ALA A 196 -7.83 7.59 -0.28
C ALA A 196 -7.17 8.90 -0.71
N TYR A 197 -5.99 9.21 -0.18
CA TYR A 197 -5.20 10.38 -0.56
C TYR A 197 -4.79 10.37 -2.03
N LEU A 198 -4.53 9.18 -2.58
CA LEU A 198 -4.20 8.95 -4.00
C LEU A 198 -5.43 8.59 -4.86
N LYS A 199 -6.64 8.66 -4.30
CA LYS A 199 -7.93 8.39 -4.97
C LYS A 199 -8.08 6.96 -5.53
N LEU A 200 -7.42 5.98 -4.91
CA LEU A 200 -7.77 4.56 -5.04
C LEU A 200 -9.09 4.29 -4.31
N ASN A 201 -9.89 3.34 -4.81
CA ASN A 201 -11.26 3.13 -4.34
C ASN A 201 -11.59 1.69 -3.97
N THR A 202 -10.67 0.75 -4.14
CA THR A 202 -10.92 -0.66 -3.83
C THR A 202 -9.71 -1.26 -3.10
N LEU A 203 -9.97 -1.86 -1.93
CA LEU A 203 -9.00 -2.61 -1.13
C LEU A 203 -9.35 -4.10 -1.21
N HIS A 204 -8.48 -4.87 -1.84
CA HIS A 204 -8.61 -6.31 -1.96
C HIS A 204 -7.77 -6.98 -0.85
N LEU A 205 -8.43 -7.74 0.03
CA LEU A 205 -7.81 -8.43 1.15
C LEU A 205 -7.68 -9.93 0.84
N HIS A 206 -6.46 -10.40 0.59
CA HIS A 206 -6.17 -11.83 0.46
C HIS A 206 -5.88 -12.41 1.84
N LEU A 207 -6.87 -13.11 2.38
CA LEU A 207 -6.93 -13.47 3.80
C LEU A 207 -6.47 -14.90 4.09
N THR A 208 -6.39 -15.75 3.08
CA THR A 208 -6.12 -17.18 3.23
C THR A 208 -5.19 -17.69 2.15
N ASP A 209 -4.27 -18.54 2.54
CA ASP A 209 -3.39 -19.26 1.62
C ASP A 209 -2.83 -20.54 2.27
N ASP A 210 -1.94 -21.24 1.56
CA ASP A 210 -1.26 -22.45 1.96
C ASP A 210 -0.68 -22.36 3.37
N GLN A 211 -0.09 -21.21 3.70
CA GLN A 211 0.64 -21.02 4.95
C GLN A 211 -0.29 -20.68 6.11
N ASN A 212 -1.34 -19.88 5.88
CA ASN A 212 -2.16 -19.35 6.95
C ASN A 212 -3.60 -19.02 6.52
N PHE A 213 -4.50 -19.16 7.46
CA PHE A 213 -5.88 -18.68 7.37
C PHE A 213 -6.05 -17.55 8.39
N ARG A 214 -6.09 -16.31 7.93
CA ARG A 214 -5.83 -15.13 8.79
C ARG A 214 -7.06 -14.42 9.26
N ILE A 215 -8.24 -14.92 8.97
CA ILE A 215 -9.50 -14.38 9.50
C ILE A 215 -10.15 -15.42 10.41
N GLU A 216 -10.72 -14.97 11.52
CA GLU A 216 -11.55 -15.79 12.40
C GLU A 216 -12.70 -16.47 11.62
N SER A 217 -12.87 -17.78 11.85
CA SER A 217 -13.94 -18.60 11.27
C SER A 217 -14.73 -19.31 12.37
N ASP A 218 -16.05 -19.19 12.32
CA ASP A 218 -16.98 -19.90 13.21
C ASP A 218 -17.30 -21.30 12.65
N SER A 219 -17.38 -21.44 11.32
CA SER A 219 -17.67 -22.73 10.66
C SER A 219 -16.48 -23.67 10.68
N HIS A 220 -15.27 -23.13 10.53
CA HIS A 220 -14.02 -23.87 10.41
C HIS A 220 -12.90 -23.33 11.33
N PRO A 221 -13.09 -23.33 12.67
CA PRO A 221 -12.09 -22.84 13.62
C PRO A 221 -10.76 -23.62 13.56
N GLU A 222 -10.79 -24.89 13.12
CA GLU A 222 -9.62 -25.72 12.91
C GLU A 222 -8.70 -25.20 11.81
N LEU A 223 -9.23 -24.42 10.87
CA LEU A 223 -8.46 -23.81 9.80
C LEU A 223 -7.78 -22.53 10.25
N VAL A 224 -8.25 -21.83 11.29
CA VAL A 224 -7.74 -20.51 11.68
C VAL A 224 -6.29 -20.57 12.17
N SER A 225 -5.43 -19.67 11.70
CA SER A 225 -4.05 -19.54 12.18
C SER A 225 -4.00 -18.98 13.61
N ALA A 226 -3.02 -19.41 14.41
CA ALA A 226 -2.85 -18.91 15.77
C ALA A 226 -2.76 -17.38 15.83
N GLN A 227 -2.01 -16.78 14.89
CA GLN A 227 -2.04 -15.34 14.64
C GLN A 227 -3.00 -15.04 13.50
N HIS A 228 -4.13 -14.39 13.79
CA HIS A 228 -5.19 -14.05 12.85
C HIS A 228 -5.88 -12.73 13.27
N TYR A 229 -6.76 -12.23 12.40
CA TYR A 229 -7.63 -11.09 12.68
C TYR A 229 -9.00 -11.58 13.12
N SER A 230 -9.52 -10.98 14.19
CA SER A 230 -10.91 -11.21 14.58
C SER A 230 -11.87 -10.55 13.59
N LYS A 231 -13.10 -11.08 13.51
CA LYS A 231 -14.19 -10.47 12.74
C LYS A 231 -14.45 -9.02 13.18
N ALA A 232 -14.26 -8.71 14.46
CA ALA A 232 -14.39 -7.35 14.96
C ALA A 232 -13.32 -6.40 14.37
N GLN A 233 -12.07 -6.84 14.29
CA GLN A 233 -10.98 -6.06 13.68
C GLN A 233 -11.26 -5.80 12.19
N ILE A 234 -11.62 -6.84 11.43
CA ILE A 234 -11.94 -6.71 10.00
C ILE A 234 -13.16 -5.81 9.77
N ARG A 235 -14.23 -5.97 10.56
CA ARG A 235 -15.41 -5.09 10.46
C ARG A 235 -15.06 -3.62 10.72
N ASN A 236 -14.14 -3.36 11.66
CA ASN A 236 -13.65 -2.01 11.94
C ASN A 236 -12.80 -1.46 10.80
N LEU A 237 -11.97 -2.29 10.15
CA LEU A 237 -11.22 -1.90 8.96
C LEU A 237 -12.16 -1.58 7.79
N VAL A 238 -13.17 -2.41 7.53
CA VAL A 238 -14.19 -2.18 6.48
C VAL A 238 -14.93 -0.86 6.71
N LYS A 239 -15.38 -0.59 7.96
CA LYS A 239 -16.00 0.71 8.29
C LYS A 239 -15.03 1.88 8.13
N PHE A 240 -13.74 1.67 8.42
CA PHE A 240 -12.71 2.69 8.23
C PHE A 240 -12.51 2.98 6.74
N ALA A 241 -12.38 1.96 5.89
CA ALA A 241 -12.29 2.07 4.44
C ALA A 241 -13.51 2.76 3.82
N ALA A 242 -14.73 2.39 4.22
CA ALA A 242 -15.96 3.02 3.72
C ALA A 242 -16.03 4.53 4.01
N ARG A 243 -15.56 4.98 5.20
CA ARG A 243 -15.47 6.42 5.52
C ARG A 243 -14.45 7.17 4.65
N HIS A 244 -13.53 6.45 4.05
CA HIS A 244 -12.52 6.95 3.12
C HIS A 244 -12.88 6.68 1.65
N HIS A 245 -14.15 6.32 1.38
CA HIS A 245 -14.65 6.03 0.03
C HIS A 245 -13.86 4.91 -0.67
N ILE A 246 -13.52 3.87 0.11
CA ILE A 246 -12.85 2.66 -0.37
C ILE A 246 -13.75 1.46 -0.07
N ASP A 247 -14.08 0.72 -1.12
CA ASP A 247 -14.74 -0.58 -1.04
C ASP A 247 -13.74 -1.66 -0.64
N VAL A 248 -14.18 -2.65 0.14
CA VAL A 248 -13.34 -3.77 0.54
C VAL A 248 -13.85 -5.04 -0.13
N ILE A 249 -12.97 -5.71 -0.87
CA ILE A 249 -13.21 -7.02 -1.49
C ILE A 249 -12.43 -8.07 -0.67
N PRO A 250 -13.11 -9.00 0.00
CA PRO A 250 -12.44 -10.14 0.64
C PRO A 250 -12.06 -11.19 -0.41
N GLU A 251 -10.96 -11.88 -0.15
CA GLU A 251 -10.58 -13.11 -0.84
C GLU A 251 -10.35 -14.22 0.15
N ILE A 252 -11.09 -15.32 -0.06
CA ILE A 252 -10.86 -16.63 0.55
C ILE A 252 -10.50 -17.54 -0.61
N ASP A 253 -9.20 -17.80 -0.77
CA ASP A 253 -8.68 -18.49 -1.94
C ASP A 253 -9.06 -19.98 -1.95
N LEU A 254 -9.81 -20.35 -3.00
CA LEU A 254 -10.42 -21.65 -3.22
C LEU A 254 -10.47 -21.92 -4.73
N PRO A 255 -10.19 -23.14 -5.22
CA PRO A 255 -9.83 -24.36 -4.50
C PRO A 255 -8.33 -24.65 -4.47
N GLY A 256 -7.51 -23.72 -4.99
CA GLY A 256 -6.05 -23.70 -4.87
C GLY A 256 -5.60 -23.11 -3.53
N HIS A 257 -4.30 -23.13 -3.24
CA HIS A 257 -3.73 -22.53 -2.01
C HIS A 257 -4.34 -23.03 -0.67
N MET A 258 -4.81 -24.28 -0.64
CA MET A 258 -5.50 -24.89 0.51
C MET A 258 -4.64 -25.88 1.31
N SER A 259 -3.31 -25.69 1.40
CA SER A 259 -2.44 -26.61 2.17
C SER A 259 -2.85 -26.73 3.64
N ARG A 260 -3.34 -25.63 4.23
CA ARG A 260 -3.83 -25.63 5.62
C ARG A 260 -5.09 -26.47 5.80
N ALA A 261 -6.05 -26.34 4.88
CA ALA A 261 -7.27 -27.15 4.91
C ALA A 261 -7.00 -28.62 4.62
N THR A 262 -6.18 -28.93 3.62
CA THR A 262 -5.80 -30.32 3.29
C THR A 262 -4.88 -30.97 4.33
N ALA A 263 -4.27 -30.20 5.24
CA ALA A 263 -3.58 -30.73 6.41
C ALA A 263 -4.55 -31.08 7.55
N ALA A 264 -5.59 -30.26 7.77
CA ALA A 264 -6.64 -30.53 8.76
C ALA A 264 -7.58 -31.66 8.31
N HIS A 265 -7.85 -31.74 7.00
CA HIS A 265 -8.76 -32.66 6.33
C HIS A 265 -8.06 -33.40 5.18
N PRO A 266 -7.21 -34.40 5.47
CA PRO A 266 -6.41 -35.11 4.45
C PRO A 266 -7.22 -35.82 3.36
N GLU A 267 -8.50 -36.08 3.59
CA GLU A 267 -9.45 -36.61 2.63
C GLU A 267 -9.78 -35.64 1.49
N LEU A 268 -9.49 -34.35 1.65
CA LEU A 268 -9.67 -33.32 0.63
C LEU A 268 -8.47 -33.21 -0.33
N GLN A 269 -7.37 -33.91 -0.07
CA GLN A 269 -6.16 -33.84 -0.90
C GLN A 269 -6.39 -34.41 -2.29
N LEU A 270 -6.10 -33.62 -3.33
CA LEU A 270 -6.01 -34.12 -4.69
C LEU A 270 -4.74 -34.96 -4.87
N LYS A 271 -4.91 -36.22 -5.28
CA LYS A 271 -3.80 -37.19 -5.45
C LYS A 271 -3.70 -37.66 -6.89
N ALA A 272 -2.50 -37.62 -7.44
CA ALA A 272 -2.21 -38.19 -8.75
C ALA A 272 -2.33 -39.71 -8.73
N ALA A 273 -2.37 -40.34 -9.90
CA ALA A 273 -2.47 -41.80 -10.03
C ALA A 273 -1.32 -42.56 -9.34
N ASP A 274 -0.15 -41.94 -9.18
CA ASP A 274 1.02 -42.50 -8.48
C ASP A 274 0.99 -42.25 -6.95
N GLY A 275 -0.05 -41.60 -6.43
CA GLY A 275 -0.21 -41.26 -5.02
C GLY A 275 0.41 -39.92 -4.62
N THR A 276 1.09 -39.20 -5.52
CA THR A 276 1.64 -37.87 -5.24
C THR A 276 0.51 -36.88 -4.95
N VAL A 277 0.61 -36.15 -3.84
CA VAL A 277 -0.34 -35.09 -3.49
C VAL A 277 -0.02 -33.83 -4.29
N GLU A 278 -1.04 -33.24 -4.95
CA GLU A 278 -0.94 -31.89 -5.48
C GLU A 278 -1.10 -30.91 -4.32
N LYS A 279 -0.04 -30.16 -4.03
CA LYS A 279 0.02 -29.29 -2.85
C LYS A 279 -1.02 -28.17 -3.00
N GLY A 280 -1.81 -27.96 -1.95
CA GLY A 280 -2.78 -26.86 -1.90
C GLY A 280 -4.03 -27.05 -2.76
N ALA A 281 -4.15 -28.16 -3.50
CA ALA A 281 -5.29 -28.40 -4.38
C ALA A 281 -6.37 -29.25 -3.70
N LEU A 282 -7.59 -28.72 -3.59
CA LEU A 282 -8.74 -29.53 -3.19
C LEU A 282 -9.14 -30.54 -4.29
N ASP A 283 -9.52 -31.76 -3.91
CA ASP A 283 -10.07 -32.75 -4.84
C ASP A 283 -11.55 -32.43 -5.16
N LEU A 284 -11.76 -31.71 -6.26
CA LEU A 284 -13.09 -31.32 -6.75
C LEU A 284 -13.96 -32.48 -7.25
N SER A 285 -13.46 -33.72 -7.25
CA SER A 285 -14.30 -34.91 -7.44
C SER A 285 -14.99 -35.39 -6.17
N LYS A 286 -14.72 -34.73 -5.02
CA LYS A 286 -15.25 -35.11 -3.71
C LYS A 286 -16.33 -34.14 -3.24
N PRO A 287 -17.50 -34.63 -2.78
CA PRO A 287 -18.54 -33.77 -2.19
C PRO A 287 -18.04 -32.91 -1.03
N ALA A 288 -17.13 -33.43 -0.21
CA ALA A 288 -16.58 -32.71 0.94
C ALA A 288 -15.85 -31.40 0.57
N ALA A 289 -15.29 -31.29 -0.65
CA ALA A 289 -14.68 -30.04 -1.12
C ALA A 289 -15.74 -28.94 -1.35
N TYR A 290 -16.94 -29.33 -1.83
CA TYR A 290 -18.08 -28.44 -2.00
C TYR A 290 -18.71 -28.08 -0.65
N ASP A 291 -18.76 -29.02 0.30
CA ASP A 291 -19.24 -28.74 1.66
C ASP A 291 -18.37 -27.67 2.34
N LEU A 292 -17.05 -27.86 2.36
CA LEU A 292 -16.10 -26.87 2.88
C LEU A 292 -16.25 -25.50 2.20
N THR A 293 -16.31 -25.49 0.86
CA THR A 293 -16.44 -24.24 0.10
C THR A 293 -17.74 -23.51 0.46
N ARG A 294 -18.86 -24.24 0.51
CA ARG A 294 -20.17 -23.67 0.85
C ARG A 294 -20.19 -23.11 2.26
N ASP A 295 -19.67 -23.84 3.24
CA ASP A 295 -19.66 -23.39 4.64
C ASP A 295 -18.86 -22.08 4.80
N LEU A 296 -17.70 -21.98 4.15
CA LEU A 296 -16.90 -20.75 4.11
C LEU A 296 -17.60 -19.60 3.38
N LEU A 297 -18.21 -19.86 2.22
CA LEU A 297 -18.94 -18.82 1.47
C LEU A 297 -20.15 -18.31 2.25
N GLU A 298 -20.97 -19.20 2.80
CA GLU A 298 -22.15 -18.85 3.61
C GLU A 298 -21.76 -18.08 4.88
N GLU A 299 -20.56 -18.29 5.41
CA GLU A 299 -20.04 -17.51 6.53
C GLU A 299 -19.60 -16.10 6.11
N TYR A 300 -18.79 -15.98 5.06
CA TYR A 300 -18.12 -14.72 4.73
C TYR A 300 -18.90 -13.78 3.81
N LEU A 301 -19.76 -14.31 2.93
CA LEU A 301 -20.60 -13.48 2.05
C LEU A 301 -21.48 -12.49 2.84
N PRO A 302 -22.26 -12.89 3.86
CA PRO A 302 -23.06 -11.94 4.64
C PRO A 302 -22.21 -11.06 5.57
N PHE A 303 -20.99 -11.49 5.92
CA PHE A 303 -20.11 -10.74 6.81
C PHE A 303 -19.52 -9.49 6.14
N PHE A 304 -19.14 -9.58 4.87
CA PHE A 304 -18.60 -8.45 4.10
C PHE A 304 -19.71 -7.68 3.37
N PRO A 305 -19.87 -6.37 3.58
CA PRO A 305 -20.94 -5.59 2.95
C PRO A 305 -20.69 -5.20 1.49
N GLY A 306 -19.47 -5.44 0.97
CA GLY A 306 -19.09 -5.12 -0.41
C GLY A 306 -19.90 -5.90 -1.45
N LYS A 307 -19.99 -5.34 -2.66
CA LYS A 307 -20.73 -5.93 -3.79
C LYS A 307 -20.01 -7.12 -4.45
N ASP A 308 -18.70 -7.23 -4.24
CA ASP A 308 -17.87 -8.24 -4.90
C ASP A 308 -17.24 -9.16 -3.84
N PHE A 309 -17.03 -10.43 -4.19
CA PHE A 309 -16.31 -11.42 -3.39
C PHE A 309 -15.31 -12.14 -4.31
N HIS A 310 -14.04 -12.22 -3.90
CA HIS A 310 -13.01 -12.88 -4.69
C HIS A 310 -12.84 -14.33 -4.20
N LEU A 311 -12.99 -15.29 -5.10
CA LEU A 311 -12.79 -16.71 -4.77
C LEU A 311 -11.32 -17.12 -4.89
N GLY A 312 -10.49 -16.30 -5.54
CA GLY A 312 -9.11 -16.63 -5.84
C GLY A 312 -9.03 -17.53 -7.05
N ALA A 313 -8.98 -18.83 -6.80
CA ALA A 313 -8.99 -19.88 -7.80
C ALA A 313 -7.71 -19.97 -8.64
N ASP A 314 -6.62 -19.30 -8.24
CA ASP A 314 -5.33 -19.44 -8.88
C ASP A 314 -4.59 -20.71 -8.46
N GLU A 315 -3.65 -21.10 -9.31
CA GLU A 315 -2.66 -22.17 -9.12
C GLU A 315 -3.21 -23.53 -8.63
N TRP A 316 -4.50 -23.84 -8.82
CA TRP A 316 -5.11 -25.10 -8.38
C TRP A 316 -4.40 -26.34 -8.94
N VAL A 317 -4.41 -26.52 -10.26
CA VAL A 317 -3.64 -27.58 -10.93
C VAL A 317 -3.05 -27.05 -12.23
N PRO A 318 -1.72 -27.05 -12.39
CA PRO A 318 -1.08 -26.64 -13.64
C PRO A 318 -1.54 -27.51 -14.81
N GLU A 319 -1.75 -26.90 -15.98
CA GLU A 319 -2.21 -27.64 -17.18
C GLU A 319 -1.27 -28.78 -17.58
N SER A 320 0.03 -28.64 -17.34
CA SER A 320 1.00 -29.70 -17.62
C SER A 320 0.84 -30.94 -16.72
N ARG A 321 0.12 -30.83 -15.60
CA ARG A 321 -0.10 -31.89 -14.62
C ARG A 321 -1.53 -32.40 -14.57
N ILE A 322 -2.51 -31.70 -15.17
CA ILE A 322 -3.93 -32.03 -15.04
C ILE A 322 -4.25 -33.47 -15.48
N GLY A 323 -3.54 -34.01 -16.48
CA GLY A 323 -3.68 -35.40 -16.94
C GLY A 323 -3.20 -36.47 -15.97
N ASN A 324 -2.55 -36.10 -14.85
CA ASN A 324 -2.10 -37.05 -13.83
C ASN A 324 -3.22 -37.46 -12.86
N PHE A 325 -4.42 -36.88 -13.00
CA PHE A 325 -5.55 -37.04 -12.09
C PHE A 325 -6.76 -37.69 -12.82
N PRO A 326 -6.67 -38.99 -13.20
CA PRO A 326 -7.72 -39.65 -13.98
C PRO A 326 -9.08 -39.70 -13.29
N GLN A 327 -9.14 -39.53 -11.97
CA GLN A 327 -10.40 -39.40 -11.23
C GLN A 327 -11.17 -38.13 -11.61
N LEU A 328 -10.49 -37.04 -12.00
CA LEU A 328 -11.14 -35.80 -12.44
C LEU A 328 -11.77 -36.00 -13.83
N ASP A 329 -11.10 -36.69 -14.75
CA ASP A 329 -11.68 -37.04 -16.06
C ASP A 329 -12.88 -37.99 -15.91
N ALA A 330 -12.78 -38.98 -15.02
CA ALA A 330 -13.88 -39.89 -14.72
C ALA A 330 -15.07 -39.15 -14.12
N TYR A 331 -14.82 -38.22 -13.18
CA TYR A 331 -15.83 -37.36 -12.59
C TYR A 331 -16.48 -36.47 -13.68
N ALA A 332 -15.67 -35.79 -14.50
CA ALA A 332 -16.19 -34.94 -15.57
C ALA A 332 -17.07 -35.71 -16.56
N THR A 333 -16.63 -36.89 -16.99
CA THR A 333 -17.40 -37.75 -17.91
C THR A 333 -18.71 -38.23 -17.27
N ALA A 334 -18.68 -38.57 -15.98
CA ALA A 334 -19.88 -39.01 -15.25
C ALA A 334 -20.92 -37.90 -15.10
N HIS A 335 -20.48 -36.64 -14.96
CA HIS A 335 -21.37 -35.50 -14.74
C HIS A 335 -21.84 -34.80 -16.03
N TRP A 336 -20.98 -34.69 -17.06
CA TRP A 336 -21.27 -33.91 -18.28
C TRP A 336 -21.14 -34.69 -19.59
N GLY A 337 -20.88 -36.01 -19.50
CA GLY A 337 -20.91 -36.92 -20.64
C GLY A 337 -19.60 -37.01 -21.42
N GLN A 338 -19.66 -37.70 -22.56
CA GLN A 338 -18.52 -37.94 -23.43
C GLN A 338 -17.96 -36.63 -23.98
N GLY A 339 -16.65 -36.39 -23.77
CA GLY A 339 -15.94 -35.19 -24.23
C GLY A 339 -15.57 -34.22 -23.11
N ALA A 340 -16.25 -34.30 -21.95
CA ALA A 340 -15.88 -33.55 -20.76
C ALA A 340 -14.55 -34.05 -20.16
N LYS A 341 -13.73 -33.12 -19.68
CA LYS A 341 -12.36 -33.35 -19.21
C LYS A 341 -12.16 -32.83 -17.79
N ALA A 342 -11.04 -33.18 -17.18
CA ALA A 342 -10.68 -32.73 -15.83
C ALA A 342 -10.82 -31.21 -15.59
N ARG A 343 -10.50 -30.34 -16.57
CA ARG A 343 -10.66 -28.88 -16.40
C ARG A 343 -12.12 -28.42 -16.43
N ASP A 344 -13.03 -29.15 -17.08
CA ASP A 344 -14.47 -28.87 -17.00
C ASP A 344 -14.95 -28.95 -15.53
N VAL A 345 -14.32 -29.78 -14.69
CA VAL A 345 -14.60 -29.83 -13.24
C VAL A 345 -14.34 -28.48 -12.58
N MET A 346 -13.24 -27.81 -12.93
CA MET A 346 -12.92 -26.48 -12.40
C MET A 346 -13.96 -25.45 -12.85
N TYR A 347 -14.37 -25.49 -14.12
CA TYR A 347 -15.33 -24.54 -14.67
C TYR A 347 -16.71 -24.71 -14.01
N ALA A 348 -17.16 -25.96 -13.86
CA ALA A 348 -18.40 -26.24 -13.15
C ALA A 348 -18.35 -25.85 -11.67
N TYR A 349 -17.20 -26.04 -11.01
CA TYR A 349 -17.00 -25.62 -9.63
C TYR A 349 -17.12 -24.10 -9.49
N LEU A 350 -16.51 -23.34 -10.40
CA LEU A 350 -16.61 -21.89 -10.42
C LEU A 350 -18.06 -21.43 -10.66
N ASP A 351 -18.77 -21.99 -11.63
CA ASP A 351 -20.18 -21.64 -11.87
C ASP A 351 -21.06 -21.96 -10.65
N TRP A 352 -20.82 -23.11 -10.00
CA TRP A 352 -21.53 -23.49 -8.78
C TRP A 352 -21.24 -22.53 -7.62
N ALA A 353 -19.98 -22.13 -7.42
CA ALA A 353 -19.62 -21.15 -6.40
C ALA A 353 -20.25 -19.78 -6.70
N ASP A 354 -20.25 -19.36 -7.96
CA ASP A 354 -20.87 -18.11 -8.42
C ASP A 354 -22.39 -18.09 -8.15
N GLU A 355 -23.09 -19.21 -8.31
CA GLU A 355 -24.51 -19.31 -7.93
C GLU A 355 -24.74 -18.97 -6.45
N ILE A 356 -23.87 -19.44 -5.56
CA ILE A 356 -23.93 -19.12 -4.13
C ILE A 356 -23.65 -17.63 -3.93
N VAL A 357 -22.59 -17.09 -4.52
CA VAL A 357 -22.22 -15.66 -4.42
C VAL A 357 -23.36 -14.75 -4.90
N ARG A 358 -23.97 -15.07 -6.05
CA ARG A 358 -25.11 -14.32 -6.61
C ARG A 358 -26.36 -14.44 -5.75
N SER A 359 -26.60 -15.57 -5.08
CA SER A 359 -27.73 -15.72 -4.16
C SER A 359 -27.66 -14.75 -2.96
N HIS A 360 -26.44 -14.30 -2.61
CA HIS A 360 -26.18 -13.24 -1.62
C HIS A 360 -26.16 -11.82 -2.22
N GLY A 361 -26.56 -11.67 -3.48
CA GLY A 361 -26.62 -10.38 -4.18
C GLY A 361 -25.26 -9.79 -4.51
N LYS A 362 -24.22 -10.62 -4.60
CA LYS A 362 -22.84 -10.21 -4.92
C LYS A 362 -22.41 -10.70 -6.31
N THR A 363 -21.29 -10.16 -6.79
CA THR A 363 -20.61 -10.61 -8.00
C THR A 363 -19.33 -11.34 -7.63
N MET A 364 -19.12 -12.55 -8.16
CA MET A 364 -17.89 -13.30 -7.93
C MET A 364 -16.73 -12.77 -8.78
N ARG A 365 -15.52 -12.88 -8.24
CA ARG A 365 -14.27 -12.57 -8.93
C ARG A 365 -13.29 -13.74 -8.82
N ILE A 366 -12.47 -13.92 -9.84
CA ILE A 366 -11.43 -14.97 -9.90
C ILE A 366 -10.16 -14.46 -10.58
N TRP A 367 -9.03 -15.09 -10.27
CA TRP A 367 -7.82 -15.01 -11.07
C TRP A 367 -7.96 -15.78 -12.39
N ASN A 368 -7.12 -15.47 -13.38
CA ASN A 368 -7.31 -15.94 -14.76
C ASN A 368 -6.59 -17.25 -15.12
N ASP A 369 -5.65 -17.73 -14.30
CA ASP A 369 -4.66 -18.75 -14.68
C ASP A 369 -5.18 -20.18 -14.72
N GLN A 370 -6.44 -20.40 -14.33
CA GLN A 370 -7.16 -21.66 -14.54
C GLN A 370 -8.09 -21.64 -15.76
N LEU A 371 -8.08 -20.54 -16.54
CA LEU A 371 -8.95 -20.38 -17.71
C LEU A 371 -8.22 -20.72 -19.01
N PHE A 372 -8.73 -21.72 -19.73
CA PHE A 372 -8.19 -22.26 -20.98
C PHE A 372 -9.29 -22.38 -22.05
N PRO A 373 -8.96 -22.25 -23.35
CA PRO A 373 -9.92 -22.52 -24.42
C PRO A 373 -10.13 -24.03 -24.61
N GLY A 374 -11.23 -24.41 -25.27
CA GLY A 374 -11.45 -25.80 -25.72
C GLY A 374 -12.07 -26.75 -24.68
N TYR A 375 -12.69 -26.20 -23.64
CA TYR A 375 -13.47 -26.92 -22.64
C TYR A 375 -14.97 -26.77 -22.90
N GLN A 376 -15.75 -27.79 -22.51
CA GLN A 376 -17.17 -27.93 -22.84
C GLN A 376 -18.03 -26.97 -22.02
N ILE A 377 -17.65 -26.71 -20.77
CA ILE A 377 -18.37 -25.80 -19.89
C ILE A 377 -17.91 -24.37 -20.15
N ALA A 378 -18.87 -23.45 -20.28
CA ALA A 378 -18.62 -22.02 -20.40
C ALA A 378 -19.01 -21.36 -19.08
N LEU A 379 -18.10 -20.55 -18.52
CA LEU A 379 -18.34 -19.83 -17.28
C LEU A 379 -19.43 -18.77 -17.44
N ASP A 380 -20.13 -18.48 -16.34
CA ASP A 380 -21.03 -17.33 -16.29
C ASP A 380 -20.25 -16.03 -16.57
N SER A 381 -20.64 -15.34 -17.66
CA SER A 381 -20.04 -14.08 -18.10
C SER A 381 -20.10 -12.95 -17.06
N GLN A 382 -20.95 -13.06 -16.04
CA GLN A 382 -21.03 -12.08 -14.94
C GLN A 382 -19.83 -12.15 -13.99
N ILE A 383 -19.11 -13.28 -13.95
CA ILE A 383 -17.89 -13.43 -13.16
C ILE A 383 -16.85 -12.43 -13.69
N ILE A 384 -16.28 -11.63 -12.78
CA ILE A 384 -15.21 -10.69 -13.10
C ILE A 384 -13.88 -11.44 -13.06
N VAL A 385 -13.02 -11.21 -14.04
CA VAL A 385 -11.70 -11.84 -14.11
C VAL A 385 -10.61 -10.82 -13.81
N ASP A 386 -9.89 -11.04 -12.72
CA ASP A 386 -8.69 -10.33 -12.33
C ASP A 386 -7.50 -10.97 -13.06
N HIS A 387 -7.06 -10.36 -14.15
CA HIS A 387 -6.08 -10.96 -15.04
C HIS A 387 -4.66 -10.58 -14.64
N TRP A 388 -3.98 -11.47 -13.93
CA TRP A 388 -2.62 -11.23 -13.42
C TRP A 388 -1.52 -11.75 -14.33
N THR A 389 -1.74 -12.89 -15.00
CA THR A 389 -0.67 -13.63 -15.69
C THR A 389 -1.08 -14.16 -17.07
N HIS A 390 -0.11 -14.49 -17.90
CA HIS A 390 -0.30 -15.18 -19.16
C HIS A 390 0.84 -16.18 -19.37
N LYS A 391 0.45 -17.43 -19.65
CA LYS A 391 1.31 -18.51 -20.11
C LYS A 391 0.64 -19.15 -21.34
N THR A 392 1.44 -19.79 -22.19
CA THR A 392 0.92 -20.51 -23.36
C THR A 392 -0.22 -21.44 -22.95
N GLY A 393 -1.38 -21.28 -23.59
CA GLY A 393 -2.59 -22.06 -23.34
C GLY A 393 -3.65 -21.34 -22.51
N PHE A 394 -3.31 -20.34 -21.71
CA PHE A 394 -4.30 -19.56 -20.96
C PHE A 394 -5.14 -18.73 -21.93
N LYS A 395 -6.43 -18.54 -21.64
CA LYS A 395 -7.26 -17.56 -22.35
C LYS A 395 -6.61 -16.19 -22.24
N THR A 396 -6.55 -15.50 -23.36
CA THR A 396 -6.06 -14.13 -23.46
C THR A 396 -7.10 -13.15 -22.88
N PRO A 397 -6.71 -11.93 -22.47
CA PRO A 397 -7.65 -10.88 -22.10
C PRO A 397 -8.71 -10.63 -23.19
N GLN A 398 -8.33 -10.69 -24.47
CA GLN A 398 -9.27 -10.45 -25.57
C GLN A 398 -10.31 -11.55 -25.73
N GLU A 399 -9.92 -12.81 -25.50
CA GLU A 399 -10.87 -13.95 -25.49
C GLU A 399 -11.82 -13.84 -24.31
N LEU A 400 -11.34 -13.49 -23.12
CA LEU A 400 -12.20 -13.31 -21.93
C LEU A 400 -13.22 -12.18 -22.12
N LEU A 401 -12.84 -11.08 -22.77
CA LEU A 401 -13.79 -10.03 -23.18
C LEU A 401 -14.80 -10.55 -24.22
N ALA A 402 -14.37 -11.39 -25.16
CA ALA A 402 -15.25 -11.98 -26.17
C ALA A 402 -16.26 -12.96 -25.55
N ASP A 403 -15.87 -13.62 -24.46
CA ASP A 403 -16.75 -14.46 -23.63
C ASP A 403 -17.71 -13.64 -22.75
N GLY A 404 -17.55 -12.31 -22.72
CA GLY A 404 -18.44 -11.37 -22.03
C GLY A 404 -18.01 -10.97 -20.62
N HIS A 405 -16.87 -11.47 -20.14
CA HIS A 405 -16.37 -11.14 -18.81
C HIS A 405 -15.92 -9.68 -18.71
N LYS A 406 -16.05 -9.11 -17.52
CA LYS A 406 -15.35 -7.87 -17.16
C LYS A 406 -13.94 -8.19 -16.72
N LEU A 407 -12.99 -7.34 -17.11
CA LEU A 407 -11.59 -7.49 -16.74
C LEU A 407 -11.10 -6.44 -15.77
N VAL A 408 -10.32 -6.91 -14.79
CA VAL A 408 -9.42 -6.07 -13.99
C VAL A 408 -7.98 -6.44 -14.30
N ASN A 409 -7.17 -5.43 -14.61
CA ASN A 409 -5.77 -5.63 -14.99
C ASN A 409 -4.87 -5.65 -13.75
N SER A 410 -4.35 -6.84 -13.42
CA SER A 410 -3.48 -7.13 -12.28
C SER A 410 -2.08 -7.56 -12.73
N ASN A 411 -1.59 -7.03 -13.86
CA ASN A 411 -0.34 -7.42 -14.53
C ASN A 411 0.87 -7.52 -13.59
N TRP A 412 1.28 -8.75 -13.24
CA TRP A 412 2.34 -8.96 -12.25
C TRP A 412 3.71 -8.44 -12.68
N GLN A 413 4.00 -8.37 -13.99
CA GLN A 413 5.28 -7.87 -14.49
C GLN A 413 5.50 -6.39 -14.17
N LYS A 414 4.42 -5.64 -13.92
CA LYS A 414 4.46 -4.18 -13.71
C LYS A 414 3.86 -3.75 -12.37
N LEU A 415 2.90 -4.48 -11.82
CA LEU A 415 2.05 -4.02 -10.72
C LEU A 415 2.17 -4.84 -9.43
N TYR A 416 3.16 -5.74 -9.33
CA TYR A 416 3.39 -6.52 -8.11
C TYR A 416 4.56 -5.97 -7.29
N TYR A 417 4.38 -6.03 -5.98
CA TYR A 417 5.43 -5.89 -4.98
C TYR A 417 5.50 -7.17 -4.17
N SER A 418 6.67 -7.80 -4.13
CA SER A 418 6.98 -8.96 -3.28
C SER A 418 8.44 -8.79 -2.81
N PRO A 419 8.70 -8.82 -1.48
CA PRO A 419 10.03 -8.59 -0.92
C PRO A 419 11.19 -9.34 -1.58
N LEU A 420 10.98 -10.56 -2.08
CA LEU A 420 12.03 -11.39 -2.69
C LEU A 420 12.09 -11.29 -4.21
N TYR A 421 10.95 -11.48 -4.87
CA TYR A 421 10.95 -11.89 -6.26
C TYR A 421 10.75 -10.71 -7.21
N ILE A 422 9.84 -9.79 -6.89
CA ILE A 422 9.38 -8.75 -7.83
C ILE A 422 9.17 -7.42 -7.10
N HIS A 423 9.92 -6.37 -7.42
CA HIS A 423 9.48 -5.00 -7.09
C HIS A 423 9.14 -4.29 -8.38
N SER A 424 7.88 -3.87 -8.51
CA SER A 424 7.45 -3.00 -9.59
C SER A 424 8.36 -1.77 -9.69
N ASP A 425 8.88 -1.50 -10.88
CA ASP A 425 9.67 -0.30 -11.12
C ASP A 425 8.74 0.92 -11.31
N PRO A 426 8.78 1.93 -10.42
CA PRO A 426 7.92 3.10 -10.50
C PRO A 426 8.12 3.91 -11.79
N ALA A 427 9.32 3.87 -12.38
CA ALA A 427 9.60 4.48 -13.68
C ALA A 427 8.91 3.73 -14.81
N ALA A 428 9.01 2.40 -14.80
CA ALA A 428 8.36 1.55 -15.80
C ALA A 428 6.84 1.68 -15.75
N ILE A 429 6.25 1.78 -14.55
CA ILE A 429 4.83 2.11 -14.41
C ILE A 429 4.56 3.49 -15.00
N TYR A 430 5.25 4.53 -14.53
CA TYR A 430 4.95 5.88 -14.96
C TYR A 430 5.07 6.03 -16.48
N GLU A 431 6.11 5.48 -17.09
CA GLU A 431 6.46 5.74 -18.49
C GLU A 431 5.82 4.78 -19.48
N LYS A 432 5.60 3.51 -19.10
CA LYS A 432 5.24 2.43 -20.03
C LYS A 432 3.96 1.67 -19.68
N PHE A 433 3.36 1.89 -18.51
CA PHE A 433 2.11 1.23 -18.16
C PHE A 433 0.91 2.00 -18.71
N THR A 434 -0.04 1.24 -19.26
CA THR A 434 -1.41 1.70 -19.49
C THR A 434 -2.36 0.69 -18.84
N VAL A 435 -3.53 1.15 -18.40
CA VAL A 435 -4.56 0.29 -17.79
C VAL A 435 -5.02 -0.85 -18.71
N SER A 436 -4.85 -0.69 -20.02
CA SER A 436 -5.14 -1.70 -21.05
C SER A 436 -3.98 -2.63 -21.39
N SER A 437 -2.80 -2.47 -20.77
CA SER A 437 -1.61 -3.30 -21.04
C SER A 437 -1.49 -4.46 -20.04
N PHE A 438 -1.78 -5.67 -20.51
CA PHE A 438 -1.74 -6.91 -19.72
C PHE A 438 -0.37 -7.59 -19.88
N MET A 439 -0.16 -8.69 -19.13
CA MET A 439 1.09 -9.45 -19.17
C MET A 439 1.40 -9.97 -20.59
N GLY A 440 2.68 -9.97 -20.96
CA GLY A 440 3.14 -10.55 -22.22
C GLY A 440 2.82 -9.67 -23.44
N ASP A 441 2.85 -8.35 -23.25
CA ASP A 441 2.56 -7.33 -24.27
C ASP A 441 1.16 -7.43 -24.90
N GLN A 442 0.23 -8.09 -24.21
CA GLN A 442 -1.17 -8.16 -24.59
C GLN A 442 -1.89 -6.85 -24.29
N THR A 443 -2.91 -6.54 -25.09
CA THR A 443 -3.78 -5.39 -24.85
C THR A 443 -5.24 -5.80 -24.98
N ALA A 444 -6.09 -5.21 -24.13
CA ALA A 444 -7.53 -5.41 -24.18
C ALA A 444 -8.28 -4.15 -23.73
N THR A 445 -9.45 -3.94 -24.31
CA THR A 445 -10.35 -2.81 -24.01
C THR A 445 -11.80 -3.23 -24.34
N PRO A 446 -12.80 -2.82 -23.54
CA PRO A 446 -12.71 -2.00 -22.33
C PRO A 446 -12.13 -2.76 -21.13
N VAL A 447 -11.54 -2.02 -20.19
CA VAL A 447 -11.06 -2.55 -18.90
C VAL A 447 -11.91 -1.93 -17.79
N SER A 448 -12.42 -2.76 -16.87
CA SER A 448 -13.27 -2.30 -15.78
C SER A 448 -12.46 -1.75 -14.60
N GLY A 449 -11.26 -2.28 -14.38
CA GLY A 449 -10.39 -1.87 -13.28
C GLY A 449 -8.91 -2.18 -13.49
N THR A 450 -8.07 -1.68 -12.60
CA THR A 450 -6.67 -2.10 -12.51
C THR A 450 -6.24 -2.21 -11.06
N GLN A 451 -5.33 -3.13 -10.76
CA GLN A 451 -4.92 -3.45 -9.40
C GLN A 451 -3.40 -3.48 -9.26
N TYR A 452 -2.90 -2.82 -8.21
CA TYR A 452 -1.55 -3.00 -7.70
C TYR A 452 -1.59 -4.00 -6.54
N SER A 453 -0.69 -4.98 -6.52
CA SER A 453 -0.71 -6.07 -5.52
C SER A 453 0.55 -6.08 -4.68
N ILE A 454 0.38 -6.18 -3.36
CA ILE A 454 1.45 -6.39 -2.39
C ILE A 454 1.33 -7.83 -1.88
N TRP A 455 2.28 -8.68 -2.27
CA TRP A 455 2.39 -10.05 -1.81
C TRP A 455 3.34 -10.17 -0.62
N GLY A 456 2.98 -11.03 0.33
CA GLY A 456 3.88 -11.47 1.38
C GLY A 456 4.84 -12.53 0.86
N GLU A 457 5.76 -12.98 1.71
CA GLU A 457 6.78 -13.97 1.33
C GLU A 457 6.91 -15.08 2.35
N VAL A 458 7.57 -16.18 1.94
CA VAL A 458 7.90 -17.31 2.81
C VAL A 458 9.41 -17.52 2.84
N PRO A 459 10.06 -17.47 4.02
CA PRO A 459 9.47 -17.22 5.34
C PRO A 459 8.96 -15.77 5.47
N ALA A 460 7.95 -15.55 6.30
CA ALA A 460 7.41 -14.22 6.61
C ALA A 460 8.46 -13.34 7.32
N GLY A 461 8.25 -12.02 7.31
CA GLY A 461 9.07 -11.04 8.03
C GLY A 461 10.38 -10.67 7.34
N LEU A 462 10.50 -10.95 6.03
CA LEU A 462 11.65 -10.52 5.21
C LEU A 462 11.72 -8.99 5.08
N GLU A 463 10.55 -8.38 4.98
CA GLU A 463 10.37 -6.96 5.16
C GLU A 463 9.28 -6.70 6.20
N ASN A 464 9.46 -5.68 7.04
CA ASN A 464 8.40 -5.24 7.94
C ASN A 464 7.41 -4.31 7.22
N GLU A 465 6.28 -4.05 7.87
CA GLU A 465 5.17 -3.25 7.33
C GLU A 465 5.62 -1.84 6.87
N ASN A 466 6.49 -1.18 7.64
CA ASN A 466 7.02 0.13 7.25
C ASN A 466 7.89 -0.01 5.99
N GLN A 467 8.78 -0.99 5.92
CA GLN A 467 9.61 -1.20 4.72
C GLN A 467 8.77 -1.43 3.47
N ILE A 468 7.71 -2.24 3.58
CA ILE A 468 6.74 -2.47 2.49
C ILE A 468 6.06 -1.15 2.10
N ALA A 469 5.67 -0.32 3.07
CA ALA A 469 5.10 0.99 2.81
C ALA A 469 6.05 1.90 2.02
N TYR A 470 7.34 1.96 2.39
CA TYR A 470 8.34 2.74 1.66
C TYR A 470 8.65 2.16 0.28
N GLY A 471 8.78 0.84 0.18
CA GLY A 471 9.09 0.15 -1.07
C GLY A 471 7.99 0.31 -2.13
N THR A 472 6.75 0.48 -1.69
CA THR A 472 5.58 0.70 -2.56
C THR A 472 5.26 2.18 -2.78
N HIS A 473 5.86 3.10 -2.02
CA HIS A 473 5.49 4.52 -2.01
C HIS A 473 5.48 5.12 -3.41
N ASN A 474 6.61 5.11 -4.11
CA ASN A 474 6.72 5.72 -5.44
C ASN A 474 5.87 4.99 -6.48
N SER A 475 5.85 3.66 -6.42
CA SER A 475 5.11 2.82 -7.37
C SER A 475 3.61 3.06 -7.30
N LEU A 476 3.05 3.26 -6.09
CA LEU A 476 1.65 3.65 -5.92
C LEU A 476 1.34 5.02 -6.53
N ARG A 477 2.24 6.02 -6.44
CA ARG A 477 2.02 7.34 -7.09
C ARG A 477 2.08 7.24 -8.60
N SER A 478 3.03 6.47 -9.13
CA SER A 478 3.07 6.18 -10.56
C SER A 478 1.80 5.46 -11.01
N PHE A 479 1.42 4.38 -10.33
CA PHE A 479 0.23 3.60 -10.63
C PHE A 479 -1.04 4.44 -10.62
N THR A 480 -1.25 5.23 -9.56
CA THR A 480 -2.47 6.05 -9.40
C THR A 480 -2.59 7.14 -10.45
N GLN A 481 -1.49 7.78 -10.86
CA GLN A 481 -1.50 8.74 -11.97
C GLN A 481 -2.02 8.10 -13.26
N LEU A 482 -1.64 6.86 -13.55
CA LEU A 482 -2.04 6.15 -14.76
C LEU A 482 -3.44 5.52 -14.63
N ALA A 483 -3.80 5.01 -13.45
CA ALA A 483 -5.12 4.44 -13.17
C ALA A 483 -6.23 5.51 -13.15
N TRP A 484 -5.91 6.74 -12.74
CA TRP A 484 -6.83 7.87 -12.87
C TRP A 484 -6.97 8.32 -14.33
N GLY A 485 -5.88 8.27 -15.10
CA GLY A 485 -5.85 8.51 -16.54
C GLY A 485 -5.84 9.97 -16.98
N SER A 486 -5.54 10.90 -16.07
CA SER A 486 -5.25 12.28 -16.46
C SER A 486 -3.89 12.39 -17.17
N GLN A 487 -3.68 13.52 -17.87
CA GLN A 487 -2.40 13.78 -18.50
C GLN A 487 -1.30 13.86 -17.43
N LYS A 488 -0.18 13.21 -17.70
CA LYS A 488 1.02 13.25 -16.87
C LYS A 488 1.45 14.71 -16.62
N PRO A 489 1.73 15.10 -15.36
CA PRO A 489 2.11 16.48 -15.04
C PRO A 489 3.50 16.86 -15.56
N VAL A 490 4.36 15.86 -15.81
CA VAL A 490 5.73 15.99 -16.34
C VAL A 490 6.06 14.81 -17.25
N ALA A 491 7.06 14.95 -18.12
CA ALA A 491 7.31 13.99 -19.18
C ALA A 491 7.95 12.70 -18.66
N THR A 492 8.88 12.82 -17.71
CA THR A 492 9.71 11.70 -17.23
C THR A 492 9.40 11.36 -15.78
N TYR A 493 9.68 10.12 -15.38
CA TYR A 493 9.55 9.74 -13.98
C TYR A 493 10.55 10.48 -13.08
N ASP A 494 11.76 10.80 -13.58
CA ASP A 494 12.75 11.61 -12.86
C ASP A 494 12.19 12.97 -12.41
N GLU A 495 11.48 13.66 -13.30
CA GLU A 495 10.80 14.91 -12.96
C GLU A 495 9.61 14.66 -12.02
N PHE A 496 8.94 13.52 -12.16
CA PHE A 496 7.75 13.17 -11.36
C PHE A 496 8.09 12.92 -9.89
N VAL A 497 9.30 12.49 -9.57
CA VAL A 497 9.77 12.34 -8.17
C VAL A 497 9.63 13.64 -7.38
N ALA A 498 9.84 14.81 -8.00
CA ALA A 498 9.62 16.09 -7.34
C ALA A 498 8.15 16.30 -6.95
N ALA A 499 7.21 15.88 -7.81
CA ALA A 499 5.79 15.91 -7.50
C ALA A 499 5.41 14.94 -6.38
N ILE A 500 5.98 13.73 -6.37
CA ILE A 500 5.78 12.74 -5.30
C ILE A 500 6.23 13.34 -3.96
N ASN A 501 7.45 13.89 -3.90
CA ASN A 501 7.99 14.50 -2.69
C ASN A 501 7.17 15.71 -2.20
N GLN A 502 6.63 16.51 -3.12
CA GLN A 502 5.79 17.66 -2.78
C GLN A 502 4.44 17.22 -2.18
N VAL A 503 3.82 16.19 -2.76
CA VAL A 503 2.54 15.64 -2.32
C VAL A 503 2.69 14.89 -0.99
N GLY A 504 3.79 14.16 -0.79
CA GLY A 504 4.11 13.48 0.45
C GLY A 504 3.16 12.32 0.81
N TRP A 505 3.02 12.09 2.11
CA TRP A 505 2.14 11.07 2.68
C TRP A 505 0.76 11.63 3.02
N ALA A 506 -0.22 10.74 3.16
CA ALA A 506 -1.55 11.13 3.62
C ALA A 506 -1.50 11.74 5.04
N PRO A 507 -2.34 12.73 5.36
CA PRO A 507 -2.45 13.22 6.73
C PRO A 507 -2.83 12.10 7.72
N GLY A 508 -2.18 12.09 8.88
CA GLY A 508 -2.42 11.09 9.94
C GLY A 508 -1.82 9.71 9.63
N TYR A 509 -0.98 9.60 8.59
CA TYR A 509 -0.17 8.43 8.31
C TYR A 509 0.97 8.35 9.35
N ALA A 510 0.93 7.33 10.22
CA ALA A 510 1.87 7.17 11.33
C ALA A 510 3.09 6.31 10.98
N GLY A 511 2.98 5.43 9.98
CA GLY A 511 4.01 4.44 9.57
C GLY A 511 5.30 4.99 8.94
N THR A 512 5.76 6.18 9.33
CA THR A 512 7.04 6.77 8.90
C THR A 512 8.09 6.83 10.00
N ASP A 513 7.92 6.11 11.11
CA ASP A 513 8.99 5.87 12.08
C ASP A 513 10.05 4.93 11.47
N GLN A 514 10.69 5.41 10.39
CA GLN A 514 12.00 4.95 10.02
C GLN A 514 12.95 5.54 11.04
N PRO A 515 13.82 4.74 11.66
CA PRO A 515 14.87 5.26 12.52
C PRO A 515 15.94 6.04 11.73
N TRP A 516 15.74 6.24 10.42
CA TRP A 516 16.67 6.84 9.48
C TRP A 516 15.99 7.96 8.68
N ASP A 517 16.80 8.91 8.21
CA ASP A 517 16.28 10.14 7.62
C ASP A 517 16.01 9.96 6.11
N GLY A 518 14.77 9.61 5.77
CA GLY A 518 14.32 9.51 4.38
C GLY A 518 15.05 8.42 3.57
N VAL A 519 15.23 8.65 2.27
CA VAL A 519 15.92 7.70 1.37
C VAL A 519 17.43 7.73 1.64
N PRO A 520 18.09 6.57 1.89
CA PRO A 520 19.54 6.50 2.08
C PRO A 520 20.35 7.15 0.96
N LYS A 521 21.46 7.80 1.30
CA LYS A 521 22.38 8.37 0.31
C LYS A 521 23.46 7.36 -0.05
N ALA A 522 23.53 6.98 -1.32
CA ALA A 522 24.57 6.08 -1.82
C ALA A 522 25.80 6.84 -2.33
N THR A 523 26.99 6.33 -1.98
CA THR A 523 28.30 6.84 -2.42
C THR A 523 29.22 5.67 -2.74
N THR A 524 30.21 5.86 -3.60
CA THR A 524 31.15 4.80 -3.97
C THR A 524 32.56 5.34 -4.14
N THR A 525 33.58 4.51 -3.85
CA THR A 525 34.99 4.80 -4.19
C THR A 525 35.34 4.38 -5.60
N MET A 526 34.45 3.65 -6.27
CA MET A 526 34.67 3.13 -7.62
C MET A 526 34.38 4.23 -8.64
N THR A 527 35.15 4.25 -9.73
CA THR A 527 34.79 5.04 -10.91
C THR A 527 33.57 4.40 -11.56
N THR A 528 32.45 5.11 -11.56
CA THR A 528 31.21 4.61 -12.16
C THR A 528 31.17 4.90 -13.66
N ASP A 529 30.59 3.97 -14.42
CA ASP A 529 30.34 4.17 -15.84
C ASP A 529 29.36 5.34 -16.05
N PRO A 530 29.45 6.10 -17.17
CA PRO A 530 28.51 7.18 -17.47
C PRO A 530 27.05 6.69 -17.44
N GLY A 531 26.15 7.43 -16.78
CA GLY A 531 24.74 7.06 -16.61
C GLY A 531 24.46 6.02 -15.51
N HIS A 532 25.50 5.53 -14.82
CA HIS A 532 25.38 4.51 -13.77
C HIS A 532 25.93 4.96 -12.40
N PRO A 533 25.52 6.12 -11.85
CA PRO A 533 26.04 6.63 -10.58
C PRO A 533 25.64 5.75 -9.38
N ALA A 534 26.31 5.96 -8.25
CA ALA A 534 25.98 5.25 -7.00
C ALA A 534 24.53 5.47 -6.54
N SER A 535 23.94 6.64 -6.82
CA SER A 535 22.55 6.95 -6.45
C SER A 535 21.52 5.98 -7.04
N ASN A 536 21.85 5.28 -8.14
CA ASN A 536 20.94 4.32 -8.76
C ASN A 536 20.62 3.13 -7.84
N VAL A 537 21.43 2.83 -6.82
CA VAL A 537 21.15 1.69 -5.94
C VAL A 537 20.08 1.97 -4.88
N VAL A 538 19.62 3.21 -4.76
CA VAL A 538 18.66 3.70 -3.76
C VAL A 538 17.52 4.51 -4.37
N ASP A 539 17.43 4.57 -5.69
CA ASP A 539 16.42 5.37 -6.41
C ASP A 539 15.05 4.66 -6.50
N GLY A 540 14.98 3.40 -6.04
CA GLY A 540 13.80 2.54 -6.08
C GLY A 540 13.50 1.97 -7.48
N ARG A 541 14.40 2.11 -8.46
CA ARG A 541 14.26 1.59 -9.83
C ARG A 541 15.10 0.33 -10.01
N ILE A 542 14.47 -0.83 -10.10
CA ILE A 542 15.19 -2.07 -10.40
C ILE A 542 15.77 -2.08 -11.83
N GLY A 543 15.21 -1.28 -12.74
CA GLY A 543 15.72 -1.14 -14.10
C GLY A 543 17.02 -0.33 -14.23
N THR A 544 17.41 0.45 -13.21
CA THR A 544 18.68 1.17 -13.18
C THR A 544 19.71 0.39 -12.35
N SER A 545 20.98 0.72 -12.52
CA SER A 545 22.05 0.12 -11.72
C SER A 545 23.22 1.06 -11.59
N MET A 546 23.92 1.02 -10.47
CA MET A 546 25.31 1.48 -10.40
C MET A 546 26.18 0.47 -11.14
N ARG A 547 27.09 0.96 -11.99
CA ARG A 547 28.05 0.13 -12.73
C ARG A 547 29.44 0.69 -12.56
N ALA A 548 30.38 -0.21 -12.28
CA ALA A 548 31.80 0.11 -12.20
C ALA A 548 32.61 -0.94 -12.93
N SER A 549 33.42 -0.48 -13.87
CA SER A 549 34.36 -1.33 -14.61
C SER A 549 35.54 -1.73 -13.72
N ALA A 550 35.77 -3.04 -13.59
CA ALA A 550 36.92 -3.64 -12.90
C ALA A 550 37.23 -3.09 -11.48
N PRO A 551 36.31 -3.25 -10.50
CA PRO A 551 36.58 -2.81 -9.14
C PRO A 551 37.76 -3.58 -8.54
N SER A 552 38.68 -2.82 -7.93
CA SER A 552 39.83 -3.36 -7.21
C SER A 552 39.44 -3.82 -5.81
N SER A 553 40.24 -4.72 -5.24
CA SER A 553 40.11 -5.10 -3.83
C SER A 553 40.18 -3.86 -2.94
N GLY A 554 39.25 -3.76 -1.99
CA GLY A 554 39.09 -2.60 -1.10
C GLY A 554 38.09 -1.55 -1.61
N SER A 555 37.60 -1.66 -2.85
CA SER A 555 36.55 -0.77 -3.38
C SER A 555 35.26 -0.88 -2.57
N VAL A 556 34.55 0.23 -2.38
CA VAL A 556 33.38 0.32 -1.51
C VAL A 556 32.20 1.00 -2.22
N LEU A 557 31.02 0.41 -2.10
CA LEU A 557 29.72 1.08 -2.25
C LEU A 557 29.10 1.24 -0.85
N LYS A 558 28.72 2.45 -0.46
CA LYS A 558 28.28 2.81 0.90
C LYS A 558 26.94 3.55 0.87
N LEU A 559 26.05 3.17 1.78
CA LEU A 559 24.82 3.88 2.15
C LEU A 559 25.06 4.72 3.41
N ASP A 560 24.60 5.97 3.42
CA ASP A 560 24.40 6.80 4.61
C ASP A 560 22.90 6.90 4.89
N LEU A 561 22.49 6.40 6.06
CA LEU A 561 21.11 6.35 6.55
C LEU A 561 20.70 7.66 7.26
N GLY A 562 21.58 8.67 7.26
CA GLY A 562 21.33 10.00 7.83
C GLY A 562 21.69 10.07 9.32
N LYS A 563 21.14 9.15 10.12
CA LYS A 563 21.41 9.04 11.56
C LYS A 563 21.59 7.58 12.01
N PRO A 564 22.22 7.32 13.17
CA PRO A 564 22.27 5.98 13.74
C PRO A 564 20.86 5.46 14.05
N GLY A 565 20.57 4.23 13.64
CA GLY A 565 19.34 3.51 13.97
C GLY A 565 19.56 1.99 13.92
N PRO A 566 18.64 1.18 14.47
CA PRO A 566 18.77 -0.28 14.46
C PRO A 566 18.78 -0.83 13.03
N LEU A 567 19.74 -1.71 12.71
CA LEU A 567 19.85 -2.39 11.42
C LEU A 567 19.38 -3.85 11.55
N GLY A 568 18.37 -4.26 10.79
CA GLY A 568 17.82 -5.62 10.83
C GLY A 568 18.10 -6.46 9.60
N ALA A 569 18.13 -5.86 8.42
CA ALA A 569 18.56 -6.56 7.22
C ALA A 569 19.26 -5.62 6.25
N VAL A 570 20.01 -6.24 5.35
CA VAL A 570 20.65 -5.58 4.22
C VAL A 570 20.36 -6.40 2.98
N THR A 571 19.69 -5.77 2.02
CA THR A 571 19.31 -6.39 0.74
C THR A 571 20.12 -5.76 -0.38
N LEU A 572 20.68 -6.59 -1.24
CA LEU A 572 21.44 -6.17 -2.40
C LEU A 572 21.05 -6.99 -3.62
N ARG A 573 20.73 -6.31 -4.71
CA ARG A 573 20.42 -6.91 -6.01
C ARG A 573 21.52 -6.56 -7.00
N ALA A 574 22.40 -7.53 -7.27
CA ALA A 574 23.46 -7.44 -8.26
C ALA A 574 22.98 -7.97 -9.61
N GLY A 575 23.45 -7.35 -10.70
CA GLY A 575 23.12 -7.77 -12.08
C GLY A 575 23.78 -9.10 -12.50
N ALA A 576 24.73 -9.60 -11.71
CA ALA A 576 25.36 -10.90 -11.85
C ALA A 576 25.82 -11.40 -10.47
N PRO A 577 26.03 -12.70 -10.28
CA PRO A 577 26.60 -13.24 -9.06
C PRO A 577 27.85 -12.49 -8.59
N LEU A 578 27.92 -12.21 -7.28
CA LEU A 578 29.06 -11.58 -6.63
C LEU A 578 29.94 -12.65 -5.99
N ASP A 579 31.20 -12.77 -6.42
CA ASP A 579 32.07 -13.87 -5.99
C ASP A 579 33.08 -13.47 -4.90
N CYS A 580 33.21 -12.17 -4.59
CA CYS A 580 34.20 -11.68 -3.63
C CYS A 580 33.81 -10.32 -3.03
N ALA A 581 32.79 -10.29 -2.17
CA ALA A 581 32.45 -9.09 -1.42
C ALA A 581 32.03 -9.39 0.03
N VAL A 582 32.10 -8.38 0.88
CA VAL A 582 31.58 -8.43 2.25
C VAL A 582 30.65 -7.26 2.50
N LEU A 583 29.63 -7.50 3.31
CA LEU A 583 28.77 -6.46 3.85
C LEU A 583 29.29 -6.05 5.22
N GLU A 584 29.33 -4.75 5.47
CA GLU A 584 29.81 -4.17 6.73
C GLU A 584 28.88 -3.03 7.17
N ARG A 585 28.79 -2.80 8.48
CA ARG A 585 28.06 -1.67 9.09
C ARG A 585 28.99 -0.76 9.88
N SER A 586 28.55 0.47 10.12
CA SER A 586 29.24 1.45 10.96
C SER A 586 28.27 2.51 11.53
N VAL A 587 28.57 3.05 12.71
CA VAL A 587 27.85 4.21 13.28
C VAL A 587 28.56 5.52 12.94
N ASP A 588 29.89 5.51 12.89
CA ASP A 588 30.76 6.69 12.75
C ASP A 588 31.37 6.86 11.34
N GLY A 589 31.21 5.85 10.48
CA GLY A 589 31.79 5.78 9.14
C GLY A 589 33.30 5.45 9.12
N LYS A 590 33.92 5.23 10.29
CA LYS A 590 35.35 4.97 10.47
C LYS A 590 35.60 3.53 10.92
N THR A 591 34.84 3.08 11.92
CA THR A 591 34.95 1.74 12.50
C THR A 591 33.89 0.84 11.86
N TRP A 592 34.34 -0.23 11.20
CA TRP A 592 33.45 -1.11 10.42
C TRP A 592 33.39 -2.51 11.01
N THR A 593 32.19 -3.06 11.10
CA THR A 593 31.92 -4.42 11.58
C THR A 593 31.30 -5.24 10.46
N GLY A 594 31.81 -6.45 10.20
CA GLY A 594 31.25 -7.36 9.20
C GLY A 594 29.85 -7.84 9.60
N ILE A 595 28.93 -7.88 8.64
CA ILE A 595 27.56 -8.39 8.80
C ILE A 595 27.26 -9.58 7.87
N GLY A 596 28.11 -9.85 6.88
CA GLY A 596 27.99 -11.02 6.03
C GLY A 596 29.02 -11.08 4.90
N THR A 597 29.28 -12.28 4.39
CA THR A 597 30.04 -12.50 3.15
C THR A 597 29.09 -12.70 1.98
N VAL A 598 29.46 -12.16 0.83
CA VAL A 598 28.69 -12.26 -0.41
C VAL A 598 29.46 -13.08 -1.43
N THR A 599 28.95 -14.26 -1.74
CA THR A 599 29.58 -15.24 -2.67
C THR A 599 28.53 -15.97 -3.50
N GLY A 600 28.66 -15.96 -4.82
CA GLY A 600 27.87 -16.75 -5.77
C GLY A 600 26.40 -16.33 -5.93
N GLN A 601 26.00 -15.18 -5.38
CA GLN A 601 24.60 -14.73 -5.35
C GLN A 601 24.42 -13.41 -6.10
N SER A 602 23.35 -13.31 -6.90
CA SER A 602 22.90 -12.07 -7.55
C SER A 602 21.86 -11.34 -6.71
N LEU A 603 21.08 -12.04 -5.89
CA LEU A 603 20.24 -11.46 -4.85
C LEU A 603 20.80 -11.89 -3.49
N VAL A 604 21.14 -10.91 -2.67
CA VAL A 604 21.74 -11.10 -1.35
C VAL A 604 20.79 -10.47 -0.34
N GLN A 605 20.32 -11.25 0.61
CA GLN A 605 19.62 -10.74 1.78
C GLN A 605 20.38 -11.22 3.01
N ALA A 606 21.06 -10.29 3.68
CA ALA A 606 21.76 -10.54 4.92
C ALA A 606 20.91 -10.05 6.08
N LEU A 607 20.31 -10.97 6.82
CA LEU A 607 19.70 -10.68 8.11
C LEU A 607 20.81 -10.28 9.09
N VAL A 608 20.58 -9.24 9.88
CA VAL A 608 21.51 -8.73 10.89
C VAL A 608 20.88 -8.98 12.27
N PRO A 609 21.27 -10.07 12.95
CA PRO A 609 20.79 -10.37 14.29
C PRO A 609 21.06 -9.23 15.27
N ASP A 610 20.24 -9.13 16.32
CA ASP A 610 20.39 -8.19 17.44
C ASP A 610 20.22 -6.70 17.11
N SER A 611 19.71 -6.35 15.92
CA SER A 611 19.34 -4.95 15.57
C SER A 611 20.41 -3.89 15.86
N PRO A 612 21.70 -4.13 15.61
CA PRO A 612 22.70 -3.25 16.14
C PRO A 612 22.64 -1.88 15.44
N GLN A 613 22.99 -0.82 16.18
CA GLN A 613 22.95 0.53 15.63
C GLN A 613 23.87 0.66 14.40
N ALA A 614 23.35 1.24 13.34
CA ALA A 614 24.09 1.59 12.13
C ALA A 614 23.58 2.94 11.59
N ARG A 615 24.52 3.77 11.17
CA ARG A 615 24.26 4.92 10.29
C ARG A 615 24.71 4.62 8.87
N TYR A 616 25.74 3.79 8.73
CA TYR A 616 26.32 3.45 7.45
C TYR A 616 26.30 1.94 7.24
N VAL A 617 26.01 1.53 6.02
CA VAL A 617 26.15 0.15 5.54
C VAL A 617 26.98 0.19 4.27
N ARG A 618 27.87 -0.77 4.05
CA ARG A 618 28.66 -0.82 2.83
C ARG A 618 28.87 -2.23 2.31
N LEU A 619 28.93 -2.34 0.98
CA LEU A 619 29.48 -3.47 0.27
C LEU A 619 30.96 -3.15 -0.02
N ARG A 620 31.87 -3.99 0.47
CA ARG A 620 33.30 -3.88 0.19
C ARG A 620 33.77 -5.06 -0.64
N ILE A 621 34.38 -4.78 -1.79
CA ILE A 621 34.94 -5.78 -2.69
C ILE A 621 36.24 -6.32 -2.08
N THR A 622 36.41 -7.64 -2.04
CA THR A 622 37.56 -8.30 -1.39
C THR A 622 38.60 -8.82 -2.37
N CYS A 623 38.29 -8.89 -3.68
CA CYS A 623 39.23 -9.31 -4.71
C CYS A 623 39.31 -8.31 -5.87
N ASN A 624 40.33 -8.44 -6.72
CA ASN A 624 40.39 -7.68 -7.97
C ASN A 624 39.45 -8.35 -8.98
N LYS A 625 38.36 -7.68 -9.36
CA LYS A 625 37.37 -8.24 -10.28
C LYS A 625 37.75 -7.90 -11.72
N ALA A 626 37.79 -8.90 -12.60
CA ALA A 626 38.07 -8.71 -14.04
C ALA A 626 36.84 -8.19 -14.82
N GLY A 627 35.63 -8.42 -14.31
CA GLY A 627 34.37 -7.99 -14.92
C GLY A 627 33.73 -6.79 -14.23
N ALA A 628 32.75 -6.16 -14.90
CA ALA A 628 32.00 -5.06 -14.34
C ALA A 628 31.20 -5.49 -13.09
N LEU A 629 31.12 -4.61 -12.10
CA LEU A 629 30.17 -4.71 -11.00
C LEU A 629 28.91 -3.94 -11.40
N SER A 630 27.76 -4.58 -11.29
CA SER A 630 26.46 -3.96 -11.49
C SER A 630 25.60 -4.22 -10.27
N ILE A 631 25.19 -3.16 -9.57
CA ILE A 631 24.26 -3.22 -8.43
C ILE A 631 23.02 -2.43 -8.81
N ALA A 632 21.89 -3.12 -8.97
CA ALA A 632 20.59 -2.52 -9.22
C ALA A 632 20.03 -1.88 -7.96
N GLU A 633 20.24 -2.52 -6.81
CA GLU A 633 19.65 -2.07 -5.55
C GLU A 633 20.55 -2.40 -4.37
N PHE A 634 20.59 -1.50 -3.40
CA PHE A 634 21.24 -1.68 -2.11
C PHE A 634 20.41 -1.00 -1.02
N ARG A 635 19.72 -1.80 -0.21
CA ARG A 635 18.87 -1.34 0.88
C ARG A 635 19.45 -1.78 2.21
N ALA A 636 19.40 -0.87 3.17
CA ALA A 636 19.42 -1.22 4.57
C ALA A 636 17.99 -1.13 5.07
N THR A 637 17.60 -2.04 5.95
CA THR A 637 16.27 -2.03 6.53
C THR A 637 16.36 -2.22 8.04
N PRO A 638 15.61 -1.45 8.84
CA PRO A 638 15.65 -1.59 10.29
C PRO A 638 14.95 -2.89 10.67
N GLN A 639 15.41 -3.60 11.71
CA GLN A 639 14.63 -4.75 12.16
C GLN A 639 13.29 -4.21 12.62
N GLY A 640 12.22 -4.65 11.97
CA GLY A 640 10.91 -4.47 12.57
C GLY A 640 10.92 -5.29 13.83
N SER A 641 10.58 -4.70 14.97
CA SER A 641 9.83 -5.47 15.94
C SER A 641 8.69 -6.10 15.14
N ALA A 642 8.68 -7.42 14.98
CA ALA A 642 7.40 -8.11 14.96
C ALA A 642 6.65 -7.51 16.16
N ALA A 643 5.55 -6.80 15.92
CA ALA A 643 4.74 -6.29 17.01
C ALA A 643 4.50 -7.51 17.91
N GLY A 644 5.05 -7.44 19.12
CA GLY A 644 5.19 -8.65 19.92
C GLY A 644 3.83 -9.29 20.10
N ALA A 645 3.72 -10.61 19.95
CA ALA A 645 2.42 -11.24 20.14
C ALA A 645 1.98 -10.97 21.59
N LEU A 646 0.88 -10.24 21.74
CA LEU A 646 0.34 -9.87 23.04
C LEU A 646 -0.54 -11.01 23.54
N SER A 647 -0.41 -11.35 24.81
CA SER A 647 -1.31 -12.29 25.46
C SER A 647 -1.70 -11.80 26.84
N SER A 648 -2.92 -12.14 27.27
CA SER A 648 -3.38 -11.90 28.63
C SER A 648 -4.30 -13.02 29.05
N SER A 649 -4.27 -13.38 30.34
CA SER A 649 -5.28 -14.25 30.94
C SER A 649 -6.58 -13.49 31.28
N LEU A 650 -6.54 -12.15 31.26
CA LEU A 650 -7.71 -11.31 31.48
C LEU A 650 -8.41 -11.07 30.14
N PRO A 651 -9.75 -11.28 30.08
CA PRO A 651 -10.51 -10.84 28.92
C PRO A 651 -10.46 -9.31 28.81
N ALA A 652 -10.62 -8.76 27.61
CA ALA A 652 -10.79 -7.33 27.43
C ALA A 652 -12.23 -6.89 27.78
N TYR A 653 -12.37 -5.78 28.48
CA TYR A 653 -13.63 -5.07 28.63
C TYR A 653 -13.95 -4.33 27.33
N ASP A 654 -15.23 -4.28 26.97
CA ASP A 654 -15.69 -3.81 25.66
C ASP A 654 -15.13 -2.42 25.30
N GLY A 655 -14.62 -2.30 24.08
CA GLY A 655 -13.96 -1.09 23.58
C GLY A 655 -12.50 -0.86 24.01
N HIS A 656 -11.93 -1.71 24.88
CA HIS A 656 -10.59 -1.54 25.46
C HIS A 656 -9.69 -2.78 25.25
N PRO A 657 -9.32 -3.13 24.00
CA PRO A 657 -8.56 -4.35 23.69
C PRO A 657 -7.13 -4.31 24.21
N LEU A 658 -6.52 -5.49 24.37
CA LEU A 658 -5.14 -5.67 24.85
C LEU A 658 -4.10 -4.91 24.02
N ALA A 659 -4.37 -4.73 22.73
CA ALA A 659 -3.51 -3.96 21.82
C ALA A 659 -3.29 -2.51 22.27
N ASN A 660 -4.25 -1.91 22.98
CA ASN A 660 -4.13 -0.55 23.49
C ASN A 660 -3.09 -0.43 24.63
N ALA A 661 -2.62 -1.54 25.19
CA ALA A 661 -1.57 -1.50 26.22
C ALA A 661 -0.17 -1.33 25.62
N VAL A 662 0.01 -1.34 24.30
CA VAL A 662 1.34 -1.27 23.66
C VAL A 662 1.34 -0.40 22.41
N ASP A 663 0.29 0.39 22.20
CA ASP A 663 0.13 1.22 21.00
C ASP A 663 0.88 2.56 21.10
N SER A 664 1.57 2.80 22.23
CA SER A 664 2.31 4.04 22.51
C SER A 664 1.41 5.29 22.52
N ASP A 665 0.09 5.13 22.63
CA ASP A 665 -0.85 6.19 22.89
C ASP A 665 -1.36 6.11 24.35
N PRO A 666 -0.82 6.93 25.27
CA PRO A 666 -1.28 6.92 26.64
C PRO A 666 -2.73 7.43 26.78
N ALA A 667 -3.42 7.87 25.72
CA ALA A 667 -4.85 8.19 25.77
C ALA A 667 -5.76 6.96 25.57
N THR A 668 -5.25 5.87 25.01
CA THR A 668 -5.94 4.57 24.93
C THR A 668 -5.49 3.66 26.08
N PHE A 669 -6.23 2.59 26.32
CA PHE A 669 -5.89 1.61 27.35
C PHE A 669 -6.59 0.28 27.12
N PHE A 670 -5.93 -0.79 27.55
CA PHE A 670 -6.55 -2.07 27.84
C PHE A 670 -7.29 -1.95 29.17
N TRP A 671 -8.48 -2.54 29.25
CA TRP A 671 -9.23 -2.64 30.50
C TRP A 671 -9.61 -4.09 30.72
N GLY A 672 -9.18 -4.68 31.84
CA GLY A 672 -9.55 -6.06 32.18
C GLY A 672 -11.06 -6.20 32.35
N GLY A 673 -11.66 -7.20 31.70
CA GLY A 673 -13.10 -7.47 31.72
C GLY A 673 -13.62 -8.05 33.04
N ARG A 674 -12.73 -8.27 34.01
CA ARG A 674 -13.03 -8.64 35.39
C ARG A 674 -11.89 -8.17 36.31
N SER A 675 -12.14 -8.21 37.63
CA SER A 675 -11.09 -7.95 38.63
C SER A 675 -9.96 -9.00 38.54
N PRO A 676 -8.68 -8.59 38.64
CA PRO A 676 -7.54 -9.51 38.58
C PRO A 676 -7.48 -10.52 39.74
N GLU A 677 -7.21 -11.77 39.40
CA GLU A 677 -7.00 -12.89 40.33
C GLU A 677 -5.50 -13.23 40.42
N GLN A 678 -5.11 -13.99 41.45
CA GLN A 678 -3.73 -14.46 41.57
C GLN A 678 -3.32 -15.26 40.32
N ASP A 679 -2.11 -15.00 39.84
CA ASP A 679 -1.51 -15.57 38.63
C ASP A 679 -2.12 -15.13 37.29
N ASP A 680 -3.08 -14.20 37.29
CA ASP A 680 -3.43 -13.48 36.07
C ASP A 680 -2.21 -12.76 35.50
N TYR A 681 -2.15 -12.62 34.18
CA TYR A 681 -1.00 -11.97 33.53
C TYR A 681 -1.36 -11.17 32.29
N LEU A 682 -0.43 -10.26 31.95
CA LEU A 682 -0.29 -9.63 30.65
C LEU A 682 1.13 -9.88 30.17
N ALA A 683 1.32 -10.29 28.92
CA ALA A 683 2.62 -10.67 28.38
C ALA A 683 2.84 -10.17 26.95
N ILE A 684 4.09 -9.85 26.66
CA ILE A 684 4.61 -9.48 25.35
C ILE A 684 5.60 -10.57 24.91
N ASP A 685 5.34 -11.24 23.79
CA ASP A 685 6.33 -12.05 23.08
C ASP A 685 7.12 -11.16 22.12
N LEU A 686 8.39 -10.88 22.44
CA LEU A 686 9.31 -10.08 21.63
C LEU A 686 9.71 -10.77 20.30
N GLY A 687 9.18 -11.97 20.03
CA GLY A 687 9.37 -12.80 18.84
C GLY A 687 10.60 -13.70 18.95
N THR A 688 11.70 -13.16 19.48
CA THR A 688 12.96 -13.87 19.73
C THR A 688 13.57 -13.39 21.05
N ALA A 689 14.50 -14.17 21.60
CA ALA A 689 15.23 -13.76 22.79
C ALA A 689 16.10 -12.53 22.47
N LYS A 690 15.94 -11.44 23.23
CA LYS A 690 16.62 -10.14 23.06
C LYS A 690 17.11 -9.63 24.41
N PRO A 691 18.18 -8.80 24.46
CA PRO A 691 18.54 -8.10 25.68
C PRO A 691 17.36 -7.26 26.18
N VAL A 692 17.07 -7.36 27.47
CA VAL A 692 16.06 -6.53 28.14
C VAL A 692 16.78 -5.71 29.20
N SER A 693 16.59 -4.40 29.13
CA SER A 693 17.20 -3.44 30.05
C SER A 693 16.17 -2.83 30.99
N THR A 694 15.01 -2.45 30.45
CA THR A 694 13.98 -1.74 31.20
C THR A 694 12.60 -2.23 30.80
N VAL A 695 11.74 -2.44 31.79
CA VAL A 695 10.32 -2.75 31.59
C VAL A 695 9.50 -1.68 32.27
N LYS A 696 8.53 -1.10 31.57
CA LYS A 696 7.67 -0.03 32.12
C LYS A 696 6.20 -0.36 31.98
N LEU A 697 5.44 -0.01 33.01
CA LEU A 697 3.99 -0.04 33.02
C LEU A 697 3.44 1.34 33.35
N LEU A 698 2.43 1.77 32.60
CA LEU A 698 1.56 2.90 32.91
C LEU A 698 0.13 2.36 33.05
N MET A 699 -0.38 2.39 34.27
CA MET A 699 -1.68 1.84 34.65
C MET A 699 -2.57 2.91 35.28
N GLY A 700 -3.86 2.63 35.36
CA GLY A 700 -4.87 3.58 35.82
C GLY A 700 -5.16 4.65 34.78
N VAL A 701 -6.42 5.07 34.68
CA VAL A 701 -6.86 6.08 33.70
C VAL A 701 -7.28 7.36 34.43
N PRO A 702 -7.26 8.54 33.79
CA PRO A 702 -7.60 9.80 34.47
C PRO A 702 -8.98 9.79 35.15
N SER A 703 -9.95 9.06 34.59
CA SER A 703 -11.29 8.90 35.15
C SER A 703 -11.41 7.83 36.25
N ALA A 704 -10.41 6.95 36.37
CA ALA A 704 -10.33 5.86 37.35
C ALA A 704 -8.85 5.61 37.72
N PRO A 705 -8.22 6.55 38.46
CA PRO A 705 -6.78 6.52 38.71
C PRO A 705 -6.33 5.38 39.63
N THR A 706 -7.27 4.70 40.28
CA THR A 706 -7.04 3.55 41.18
C THR A 706 -7.19 2.21 40.47
N ASP A 707 -7.56 2.18 39.19
CA ASP A 707 -7.72 0.96 38.42
C ASP A 707 -6.36 0.48 37.89
N TYR A 708 -5.47 0.07 38.80
CA TYR A 708 -4.17 -0.51 38.52
C TYR A 708 -3.98 -1.82 39.31
N LEU A 709 -2.88 -2.54 39.06
CA LEU A 709 -2.55 -3.74 39.83
C LEU A 709 -2.04 -3.43 41.24
N ALA A 710 -2.70 -3.99 42.26
CA ALA A 710 -2.35 -3.82 43.66
C ALA A 710 -1.12 -4.64 44.06
N HIS A 711 -0.97 -5.88 43.58
CA HIS A 711 0.17 -6.76 43.88
C HIS A 711 0.60 -7.53 42.63
N PHE A 712 1.82 -7.30 42.15
CA PHE A 712 2.31 -7.94 40.93
C PHE A 712 3.82 -8.02 40.83
N ALA A 713 4.28 -8.97 40.01
CA ALA A 713 5.66 -9.16 39.64
C ALA A 713 5.87 -8.89 38.15
N LEU A 714 6.98 -8.25 37.81
CA LEU A 714 7.49 -8.20 36.44
C LEU A 714 8.48 -9.34 36.26
N GLU A 715 8.30 -10.11 35.20
CA GLU A 715 9.05 -11.32 34.94
C GLU A 715 9.49 -11.40 33.48
N THR A 716 10.62 -12.05 33.25
CA THR A 716 11.19 -12.31 31.93
C THR A 716 11.40 -13.80 31.71
N SER A 717 11.28 -14.26 30.47
CA SER A 717 11.51 -15.65 30.09
C SER A 717 12.09 -15.75 28.68
N SER A 718 12.97 -16.73 28.44
CA SER A 718 13.50 -17.04 27.11
C SER A 718 12.67 -18.10 26.38
N ASP A 719 11.94 -18.95 27.10
CA ASP A 719 11.23 -20.14 26.59
C ASP A 719 9.70 -20.07 26.77
N GLY A 720 9.19 -19.12 27.57
CA GLY A 720 7.77 -18.94 27.88
C GLY A 720 7.28 -19.86 29.01
N VAL A 721 8.17 -20.68 29.57
CA VAL A 721 7.86 -21.70 30.59
C VAL A 721 8.59 -21.38 31.90
N THR A 722 9.87 -21.04 31.80
CA THR A 722 10.74 -20.71 32.93
C THR A 722 10.81 -19.19 33.08
N TRP A 723 10.31 -18.68 34.21
CA TRP A 723 10.19 -17.24 34.44
C TRP A 723 11.16 -16.76 35.52
N GLN A 724 11.82 -15.64 35.26
CA GLN A 724 12.71 -14.95 36.19
C GLN A 724 12.08 -13.61 36.59
N GLN A 725 11.85 -13.42 37.88
CA GLN A 725 11.34 -12.18 38.42
C GLN A 725 12.41 -11.09 38.39
N ILE A 726 12.09 -9.95 37.79
CA ILE A 726 12.97 -8.78 37.70
C ILE A 726 12.50 -7.63 38.61
N GLY A 727 11.29 -7.72 39.18
CA GLY A 727 10.79 -6.79 40.18
C GLY A 727 9.44 -7.24 40.74
N GLU A 728 9.11 -6.75 41.93
CA GLU A 728 7.82 -6.96 42.59
C GLU A 728 7.33 -5.63 43.16
N TYR A 729 6.05 -5.36 42.95
CA TYR A 729 5.47 -4.04 43.13
C TYR A 729 4.15 -4.16 43.90
N THR A 730 3.87 -3.11 44.68
CA THR A 730 2.61 -2.99 45.41
C THR A 730 2.10 -1.56 45.32
N ASP A 731 0.83 -1.41 44.96
CA ASP A 731 0.10 -0.14 44.86
C ASP A 731 0.80 0.95 44.03
N GLN A 732 1.33 0.56 42.86
CA GLN A 732 2.02 1.48 41.93
C GLN A 732 1.33 1.50 40.56
N SER A 733 0.84 2.68 40.17
CA SER A 733 0.24 2.92 38.85
C SER A 733 1.29 3.15 37.75
N GLU A 734 2.49 3.60 38.13
CA GLU A 734 3.62 3.81 37.21
C GLU A 734 4.81 3.01 37.71
N VAL A 735 5.27 2.05 36.90
CA VAL A 735 6.39 1.19 37.23
C VAL A 735 7.46 1.28 36.16
N GLN A 736 8.70 1.35 36.61
CA GLN A 736 9.89 1.17 35.77
C GLN A 736 10.81 0.18 36.48
N ALA A 737 10.91 -1.04 35.95
CA ALA A 737 11.84 -2.06 36.40
C ALA A 737 13.11 -1.98 35.56
N THR A 738 14.28 -2.06 36.20
CA THR A 738 15.55 -2.28 35.52
C THR A 738 15.88 -3.77 35.62
N ALA A 739 15.98 -4.44 34.48
CA ALA A 739 16.39 -5.83 34.45
C ALA A 739 17.88 -5.96 34.82
N PRO A 740 18.30 -7.05 35.49
CA PRO A 740 19.71 -7.30 35.76
C PRO A 740 20.58 -7.20 34.51
N ALA A 741 21.80 -6.70 34.65
CA ALA A 741 22.71 -6.54 33.51
C ALA A 741 22.94 -7.89 32.80
N GLY A 742 22.72 -7.91 31.48
CA GLY A 742 22.84 -9.13 30.67
C GLY A 742 21.57 -10.00 30.62
N THR A 743 20.44 -9.52 31.13
CA THR A 743 19.14 -10.21 30.97
C THR A 743 18.80 -10.30 29.49
N THR A 744 18.52 -11.52 29.02
CA THR A 744 18.01 -11.80 27.68
C THR A 744 16.69 -12.54 27.80
N ALA A 745 15.65 -12.04 27.15
CA ALA A 745 14.30 -12.60 27.23
C ALA A 745 13.61 -12.55 25.87
N ARG A 746 12.77 -13.55 25.60
CA ARG A 746 11.80 -13.53 24.50
C ARG A 746 10.45 -13.03 25.00
N TYR A 747 10.06 -13.42 26.19
CA TYR A 747 8.78 -13.07 26.79
C TYR A 747 9.01 -12.16 27.98
N VAL A 748 8.19 -11.14 28.10
CA VAL A 748 8.12 -10.28 29.29
C VAL A 748 6.67 -10.26 29.74
N ARG A 749 6.42 -10.48 31.03
CA ARG A 749 5.07 -10.43 31.58
C ARG A 749 4.97 -9.65 32.87
N CYS A 750 3.80 -9.11 33.09
CA CYS A 750 3.31 -8.67 34.38
C CYS A 750 2.38 -9.75 34.92
N ARG A 751 2.69 -10.34 36.08
CA ARG A 751 1.90 -11.40 36.72
C ARG A 751 1.38 -10.92 38.07
N VAL A 752 0.08 -11.10 38.32
CA VAL A 752 -0.58 -10.76 39.57
C VAL A 752 -0.11 -11.73 40.66
N THR A 753 0.45 -11.20 41.75
CA THR A 753 0.96 -12.02 42.86
C THR A 753 -0.06 -12.23 43.96
N ALA A 754 -1.07 -11.35 44.06
CA ALA A 754 -2.25 -11.54 44.89
C ALA A 754 -3.47 -10.86 44.23
N GLY A 755 -4.62 -11.54 44.23
CA GLY A 755 -5.85 -11.01 43.61
C GLY A 755 -6.37 -9.75 44.30
N GLN A 756 -7.17 -8.96 43.58
CA GLN A 756 -7.74 -7.70 44.04
C GLN A 756 -9.23 -7.56 43.71
N GLY A 757 -9.94 -6.69 44.43
CA GLY A 757 -11.35 -6.41 44.18
C GLY A 757 -11.60 -5.33 43.11
N SER A 758 -10.65 -4.43 42.90
CA SER A 758 -10.73 -3.35 41.90
C SER A 758 -10.41 -3.82 40.49
N TRP A 759 -10.91 -3.08 39.51
CA TRP A 759 -10.61 -3.32 38.09
C TRP A 759 -9.18 -2.84 37.77
N MET A 760 -8.67 -3.19 36.59
CA MET A 760 -7.36 -2.74 36.14
C MET A 760 -7.41 -2.25 34.69
N ALA A 761 -6.85 -1.06 34.49
CA ALA A 761 -6.59 -0.48 33.19
C ALA A 761 -5.08 -0.31 32.97
N LEU A 762 -4.59 -0.72 31.80
CA LEU A 762 -3.19 -0.62 31.38
C LEU A 762 -3.12 0.25 30.13
N ARG A 763 -2.51 1.42 30.25
CA ARG A 763 -2.31 2.39 29.18
C ARG A 763 -1.07 2.06 28.38
N GLU A 764 0.02 1.69 29.04
CA GLU A 764 1.27 1.33 28.36
C GLU A 764 2.02 0.20 29.06
N PHE A 765 2.58 -0.70 28.27
CA PHE A 765 3.49 -1.76 28.63
C PHE A 765 4.63 -1.77 27.62
N SER A 766 5.76 -1.19 28.02
CA SER A 766 6.93 -1.06 27.14
C SER A 766 8.12 -1.85 27.67
N VAL A 767 8.89 -2.40 26.74
CA VAL A 767 10.11 -3.15 26.99
C VAL A 767 11.22 -2.52 26.15
N GLN A 768 12.35 -2.22 26.79
CA GLN A 768 13.52 -1.60 26.16
C GLN A 768 14.73 -2.52 26.17
#